data_AF-A0A6L8G7M4-F1
#
_entry.id   AF-A0A6L8G7M4-F1
#
_cell.length_a   1.000
_cell.length_b   1.000
_cell.length_c   1.000
_cell.angle_alpha   90.00
_cell.angle_beta   90.00
_cell.angle_gamma   90.00
#
_symmetry.space_group_name_H-M   'P 1'
#
loop_
_entity.id
_entity.type
_entity.pdbx_description
1 polymer ?
#
loop_
_entity_poly.entity_id
_entity_poly.type
_entity_poly.pdbx_seq_one_letter_code
_entity_poly.pdbx_strand_id
1 'polypeptide(L)'
;LVLGARELSENERATTFLGTTILTTARDKKQTVKADEERAQPTAVQIVIDGQQRISTHALLSIQIIVKLRVLLEGLPHKAPYSDLHNMGQNFIERLQKLHTIELRRGSTPPHKPKIIRAQDDSWTYDGDDSAYGSPVAHYIAMFIRTEDAEKALTSLDPGSSRRVRGNVQLIDKWLDMVCDAHIPENDIHGQFPVGAKITTPQMQEFVLGFTDDGVKGIVEKAETDKTQNDYCAAATYQLLLLTNYLLKRCGVNHLQPTYEEWGFDMFQALNATGTPLTVMETFLPQVMQAEIAAGNVWNTAPSRKLINETQELFAVTTTNEQKNQRTNELFGTFALCYEGLKLGNKFSDQRRWITWVYEKELPEIDEKREFIRKLARTANFFYVGWYMEERSDLHHINGLDAHDDGKLASLLVRYLRDANSKLSAPILARFYSQAVDGESTFDEFIDCAKACAAFFTLWRSANSTSGLDDIYRKYFKGSDARVAVDAHNWKGHPMPAMSQDLKQYFLDVLNDRGIAEKEAWITASERFLLYSELKTNCRFVLFLAGHDRVADDTKPGLTDVGTKGSCTLLELSWWMAKDYKSIEHIAPQNPAERHTWDPNIYANDLVHQVGNLMLLPIEVNKFADNKEWAEKFLYYSHVGERNQANLTNLGKDAQREGIVLSKKATNALSKAHYHCAVEPILSVGKTGTWNAPLITQRTRQIKELAWETIISWLQS
;
A
#
# COMPACT_ATOMS: atom_id res chain seq x y z
N LEU A 1 15.85 1.57 10.54
CA LEU A 1 16.90 2.54 10.90
C LEU A 1 16.28 3.88 11.30
N VAL A 2 15.55 4.56 10.40
CA VAL A 2 14.83 5.83 10.68
C VAL A 2 14.04 5.79 12.00
N LEU A 3 13.11 4.84 12.17
CA LEU A 3 12.33 4.70 13.40
C LEU A 3 13.19 4.47 14.66
N GLY A 4 14.28 3.73 14.54
CA GLY A 4 15.18 3.48 15.65
C GLY A 4 16.01 4.70 16.03
N ALA A 5 16.46 5.48 15.04
CA ALA A 5 17.15 6.74 15.25
C ALA A 5 16.22 7.82 15.85
N ARG A 6 14.94 7.83 15.46
CA ARG A 6 13.90 8.63 16.14
C ARG A 6 13.80 8.26 17.61
N GLU A 7 13.64 6.97 17.90
CA GLU A 7 13.53 6.49 19.28
C GLU A 7 14.77 6.85 20.10
N LEU A 8 15.97 6.89 19.52
CA LEU A 8 17.19 7.27 20.24
C LEU A 8 17.11 8.69 20.83
N SER A 9 16.43 9.62 20.15
CA SER A 9 16.29 11.00 20.66
C SER A 9 15.39 11.11 21.90
N GLU A 10 14.62 10.06 22.20
CA GLU A 10 13.66 10.03 23.31
C GLU A 10 13.98 8.91 24.32
N ASN A 11 14.75 7.90 23.91
CA ASN A 11 15.15 6.73 24.69
C ASN A 11 16.60 6.34 24.38
N GLU A 12 17.51 6.61 25.32
CA GLU A 12 18.95 6.32 25.18
C GLU A 12 19.26 4.83 24.98
N ARG A 13 18.34 3.93 25.35
CA ARG A 13 18.47 2.47 25.20
C ARG A 13 17.91 1.93 23.89
N ALA A 14 17.45 2.80 22.98
CA ALA A 14 16.91 2.39 21.70
C ALA A 14 17.92 1.54 20.91
N THR A 15 17.52 0.33 20.56
CA THR A 15 18.29 -0.60 19.74
C THR A 15 17.42 -1.22 18.66
N THR A 16 18.03 -1.67 17.56
CA THR A 16 17.32 -2.35 16.48
C THR A 16 17.99 -3.69 16.19
N PHE A 17 17.20 -4.76 16.18
CA PHE A 17 17.69 -6.07 15.80
C PHE A 17 17.54 -6.29 14.29
N LEU A 18 18.64 -6.62 13.60
CA LEU A 18 18.71 -6.76 12.15
C LEU A 18 18.70 -8.23 11.71
N GLY A 19 18.27 -9.13 12.58
CA GLY A 19 18.15 -10.56 12.32
C GLY A 19 19.42 -11.34 12.67
N THR A 20 19.48 -12.55 12.15
CA THR A 20 20.55 -13.51 12.41
C THR A 20 21.38 -13.74 11.14
N THR A 21 22.67 -14.01 11.31
CA THR A 21 23.58 -14.53 10.28
C THR A 21 24.22 -15.82 10.79
N ILE A 22 24.33 -16.82 9.93
CA ILE A 22 25.02 -18.08 10.23
C ILE A 22 26.27 -18.13 9.36
N LEU A 23 27.44 -18.07 9.99
CA LEU A 23 28.73 -18.04 9.31
C LEU A 23 29.62 -19.18 9.83
N THR A 24 30.30 -19.92 8.97
CA THR A 24 31.30 -20.90 9.39
C THR A 24 32.68 -20.56 8.88
N THR A 25 33.73 -20.86 9.64
CA THR A 25 35.10 -20.63 9.21
C THR A 25 35.52 -21.71 8.21
N ALA A 26 35.99 -21.31 7.02
CA ALA A 26 36.51 -22.24 6.04
C ALA A 26 37.73 -23.01 6.58
N ARG A 27 37.69 -24.34 6.53
CA ARG A 27 38.80 -25.21 6.99
C ARG A 27 39.95 -25.25 5.99
N ASP A 28 39.63 -25.43 4.72
CA ASP A 28 40.58 -25.37 3.61
C ASP A 28 40.19 -24.24 2.66
N LYS A 29 40.88 -23.11 2.77
CA LYS A 29 40.64 -21.93 1.94
C LYS A 29 40.86 -22.21 0.45
N LYS A 30 41.83 -23.07 0.10
CA LYS A 30 42.19 -23.38 -1.29
C LYS A 30 41.10 -24.21 -1.98
N GLN A 31 40.40 -25.05 -1.21
CA GLN A 31 39.24 -25.79 -1.71
C GLN A 31 37.94 -24.97 -1.68
N THR A 32 37.83 -24.00 -0.78
CA THR A 32 36.59 -23.23 -0.58
C THR A 32 36.43 -22.08 -1.57
N VAL A 33 37.53 -21.37 -1.89
CA VAL A 33 37.49 -20.16 -2.73
C VAL A 33 38.71 -20.11 -3.64
N LYS A 34 38.50 -19.84 -4.93
CA LYS A 34 39.58 -19.58 -5.89
C LYS A 34 40.18 -18.19 -5.64
N ALA A 35 41.50 -18.12 -5.68
CA ALA A 35 42.25 -16.87 -5.75
C ALA A 35 43.23 -16.97 -6.93
N ASP A 36 43.54 -15.85 -7.57
CA ASP A 36 44.50 -15.81 -8.67
C ASP A 36 45.90 -16.29 -8.20
N GLU A 37 46.29 -15.90 -7.00
CA GLU A 37 47.52 -16.28 -6.33
C GLU A 37 47.32 -16.51 -4.83
N GLU A 38 48.22 -17.26 -4.20
CA GLU A 38 48.19 -17.51 -2.75
C GLU A 38 48.29 -16.20 -1.92
N ARG A 39 48.95 -15.18 -2.49
CA ARG A 39 49.06 -13.86 -1.86
C ARG A 39 47.73 -13.11 -1.80
N ALA A 40 46.81 -13.36 -2.73
CA ALA A 40 45.49 -12.74 -2.77
C ALA A 40 44.50 -13.36 -1.77
N GLN A 41 44.83 -14.48 -1.13
CA GLN A 41 43.94 -15.11 -0.16
C GLN A 41 43.90 -14.36 1.19
N PRO A 42 42.70 -14.05 1.70
CA PRO A 42 42.52 -13.48 3.04
C PRO A 42 43.01 -14.37 4.19
N THR A 43 43.32 -13.74 5.32
CA THR A 43 43.77 -14.42 6.55
C THR A 43 42.71 -15.34 7.15
N ALA A 44 41.42 -15.03 6.97
CA ALA A 44 40.31 -15.90 7.35
C ALA A 44 39.19 -15.74 6.33
N VAL A 45 38.53 -16.84 5.98
CA VAL A 45 37.36 -16.84 5.10
C VAL A 45 36.19 -17.37 5.90
N GLN A 46 35.10 -16.60 5.93
CA GLN A 46 33.84 -16.99 6.54
C GLN A 46 32.87 -17.38 5.41
N ILE A 47 32.36 -18.60 5.45
CA ILE A 47 31.32 -19.10 4.56
C ILE A 47 29.99 -18.68 5.13
N VAL A 48 29.16 -18.02 4.32
CA VAL A 48 27.82 -17.59 4.72
C VAL A 48 26.83 -18.73 4.45
N ILE A 49 26.29 -19.32 5.51
CA ILE A 49 25.25 -20.35 5.42
C ILE A 49 23.88 -19.68 5.34
N ASP A 50 23.64 -18.65 6.16
CA ASP A 50 22.43 -17.83 6.13
C ASP A 50 22.72 -16.35 6.41
N GLY A 51 21.87 -15.48 5.88
CA GLY A 51 21.97 -14.02 6.02
C GLY A 51 22.72 -13.32 4.89
N GLN A 52 23.01 -14.01 3.77
CA GLN A 52 23.70 -13.46 2.60
C GLN A 52 23.12 -12.11 2.13
N GLN A 53 21.80 -12.02 1.98
CA GLN A 53 21.13 -10.79 1.53
C GLN A 53 21.27 -9.65 2.54
N ARG A 54 21.29 -9.96 3.84
CA ARG A 54 21.49 -8.97 4.90
C ARG A 54 22.89 -8.40 4.77
N ILE A 55 23.92 -9.24 4.73
CA ILE A 55 25.33 -8.81 4.66
C ILE A 55 25.56 -7.97 3.40
N SER A 56 25.07 -8.40 2.23
CA SER A 56 25.17 -7.63 0.99
C SER A 56 24.47 -6.27 1.09
N THR A 57 23.27 -6.21 1.67
CA THR A 57 22.54 -4.93 1.83
C THR A 57 23.28 -3.96 2.75
N HIS A 58 23.94 -4.43 3.82
CA HIS A 58 24.75 -3.57 4.69
C HIS A 58 25.98 -3.02 3.97
N ALA A 59 26.63 -3.83 3.13
CA ALA A 59 27.76 -3.37 2.31
C ALA A 59 27.31 -2.28 1.33
N LEU A 60 26.21 -2.50 0.60
CA LEU A 60 25.65 -1.50 -0.32
C LEU A 60 25.24 -0.22 0.41
N LEU A 61 24.55 -0.34 1.56
CA LEU A 61 24.17 0.79 2.39
C LEU A 61 25.39 1.59 2.85
N SER A 62 26.48 0.92 3.25
CA SER A 62 27.70 1.60 3.68
C SER A 62 28.32 2.44 2.57
N ILE A 63 28.31 1.95 1.32
CA ILE A 63 28.80 2.70 0.16
C ILE A 63 27.93 3.93 -0.08
N GLN A 64 26.60 3.80 -0.09
CA GLN A 64 25.71 4.94 -0.33
C GLN A 64 25.82 6.01 0.76
N ILE A 65 25.99 5.61 2.03
CA ILE A 65 26.23 6.57 3.12
C ILE A 65 27.56 7.30 2.90
N ILE A 66 28.64 6.61 2.51
CA ILE A 66 29.92 7.23 2.20
C ILE A 66 29.78 8.27 1.09
N VAL A 67 29.08 7.92 0.01
CA VAL A 67 28.86 8.82 -1.13
C VAL A 67 28.13 10.09 -0.69
N LYS A 68 27.01 9.94 0.03
CA LYS A 68 26.24 11.10 0.52
C LYS A 68 27.03 11.94 1.52
N LEU A 69 27.77 11.32 2.44
CA LEU A 69 28.66 12.05 3.36
C LEU A 69 29.72 12.84 2.59
N ARG A 70 30.40 12.25 1.60
CA ARG A 70 31.41 12.96 0.82
C ARG A 70 30.85 14.22 0.15
N VAL A 71 29.70 14.09 -0.52
CA VAL A 71 29.02 15.22 -1.17
C VAL A 71 28.65 16.31 -0.17
N LEU A 72 28.07 15.95 0.98
CA LEU A 72 27.68 16.92 2.00
C LEU A 72 28.89 17.62 2.63
N LEU A 73 29.97 16.88 2.90
CA LEU A 73 31.19 17.43 3.47
C LEU A 73 31.92 18.36 2.49
N GLU A 74 31.93 18.06 1.19
CA GLU A 74 32.45 18.97 0.15
C GLU A 74 31.68 20.30 0.13
N GLY A 75 30.38 20.27 0.45
CA GLY A 75 29.54 21.45 0.60
C GLY A 75 29.79 22.25 1.90
N LEU A 76 30.70 21.82 2.78
CA LEU A 76 30.99 22.48 4.05
C LEU A 76 32.35 23.19 4.05
N PRO A 77 32.44 24.43 4.60
CA PRO A 77 33.72 25.09 4.82
C PRO A 77 34.68 24.27 5.71
N HIS A 78 35.98 24.33 5.47
CA HIS A 78 36.98 23.63 6.31
C HIS A 78 37.33 24.35 7.63
N LYS A 79 36.62 25.42 7.98
CA LYS A 79 36.86 26.22 9.19
C LYS A 79 35.79 25.97 10.25
N ALA A 80 36.10 26.29 11.50
CA ALA A 80 35.11 26.25 12.58
C ALA A 80 33.85 27.08 12.24
N PRO A 81 32.65 26.63 12.62
CA PRO A 81 32.35 25.40 13.37
C PRO A 81 32.19 24.12 12.51
N TYR A 82 32.41 24.18 11.20
CA TYR A 82 32.18 23.06 10.28
C TYR A 82 33.33 22.03 10.26
N SER A 83 34.52 22.39 10.76
CA SER A 83 35.70 21.52 10.83
C SER A 83 35.44 20.24 11.63
N ASP A 84 34.60 20.28 12.66
CA ASP A 84 34.30 19.13 13.49
C ASP A 84 33.38 18.13 12.79
N LEU A 85 32.46 18.62 11.96
CA LEU A 85 31.67 17.77 11.05
C LEU A 85 32.56 17.08 10.01
N HIS A 86 33.56 17.79 9.48
CA HIS A 86 34.60 17.20 8.61
C HIS A 86 35.34 16.06 9.29
N ASN A 87 35.90 16.31 10.47
CA ASN A 87 36.66 15.32 11.22
C ASN A 87 35.82 14.08 11.55
N MET A 88 34.59 14.29 12.06
CA MET A 88 33.70 13.19 12.42
C MET A 88 33.20 12.43 11.19
N GLY A 89 32.88 13.14 10.11
CA GLY A 89 32.49 12.56 8.83
C GLY A 89 33.54 11.62 8.27
N GLN A 90 34.81 12.05 8.25
CA GLN A 90 35.92 11.20 7.81
C GLN A 90 36.10 9.96 8.70
N ASN A 91 36.00 10.11 10.03
CA ASN A 91 36.05 8.96 10.95
C ASN A 91 34.96 7.92 10.64
N PHE A 92 33.73 8.36 10.37
CA PHE A 92 32.65 7.46 10.00
C PHE A 92 32.87 6.81 8.63
N ILE A 93 33.38 7.55 7.63
CA ILE A 93 33.72 7.01 6.31
C ILE A 93 34.71 5.84 6.44
N GLU A 94 35.80 6.01 7.21
CA GLU A 94 36.79 4.94 7.45
C GLU A 94 36.16 3.70 8.12
N ARG A 95 35.24 3.92 9.06
CA ARG A 95 34.53 2.81 9.75
C ARG A 95 33.57 2.10 8.81
N LEU A 96 32.85 2.83 7.96
CA LEU A 96 31.94 2.28 6.96
C LEU A 96 32.68 1.51 5.87
N GLN A 97 33.87 1.95 5.49
CA GLN A 97 34.70 1.27 4.49
C GLN A 97 34.96 -0.19 4.86
N LYS A 98 35.22 -0.45 6.15
CA LYS A 98 35.45 -1.80 6.72
C LYS A 98 34.26 -2.75 6.58
N LEU A 99 33.06 -2.25 6.26
CA LEU A 99 31.87 -3.08 6.05
C LEU A 99 31.83 -3.74 4.67
N HIS A 100 32.41 -3.10 3.65
CA HIS A 100 32.36 -3.59 2.27
C HIS A 100 33.75 -3.93 1.70
N THR A 101 34.85 -3.49 2.32
CA THR A 101 36.21 -3.80 1.88
C THR A 101 36.98 -4.70 2.84
N ILE A 102 37.98 -5.39 2.30
CA ILE A 102 39.07 -6.02 3.04
C ILE A 102 40.40 -5.48 2.48
N GLU A 103 41.33 -5.15 3.37
CA GLU A 103 42.68 -4.75 2.98
C GLU A 103 43.59 -5.98 2.95
N LEU A 104 44.19 -6.27 1.79
CA LEU A 104 45.22 -7.29 1.68
C LEU A 104 46.57 -6.64 2.03
N ARG A 105 47.01 -6.79 3.29
CA ARG A 105 48.23 -6.21 3.87
C ARG A 105 49.54 -6.80 3.32
N ARG A 106 49.62 -6.95 2.01
CA ARG A 106 50.71 -7.59 1.29
C ARG A 106 51.22 -6.75 0.13
N GLY A 107 50.59 -5.61 -0.16
CA GLY A 107 50.97 -4.70 -1.25
C GLY A 107 50.21 -4.97 -2.55
N SER A 108 48.95 -5.41 -2.47
CA SER A 108 48.09 -5.64 -3.63
C SER A 108 47.65 -4.33 -4.28
N THR A 109 47.36 -4.36 -5.58
CA THR A 109 46.79 -3.23 -6.32
C THR A 109 45.39 -3.59 -6.87
N PRO A 110 44.31 -2.87 -6.50
CA PRO A 110 44.23 -1.90 -5.40
C PRO A 110 44.46 -2.54 -4.01
N PRO A 111 44.81 -1.76 -2.97
CA PRO A 111 45.04 -2.28 -1.61
C PRO A 111 43.79 -2.89 -0.96
N HIS A 112 42.63 -2.33 -1.29
CA HIS A 112 41.33 -2.79 -0.83
C HIS A 112 40.68 -3.68 -1.89
N LYS A 113 40.02 -4.74 -1.43
CA LYS A 113 39.25 -5.67 -2.28
C LYS A 113 37.83 -5.82 -1.73
N PRO A 114 36.86 -6.27 -2.54
CA PRO A 114 35.52 -6.59 -2.06
C PRO A 114 35.57 -7.60 -0.91
N LYS A 115 34.91 -7.28 0.20
CA LYS A 115 34.85 -8.17 1.38
C LYS A 115 33.91 -9.36 1.16
N ILE A 116 32.89 -9.18 0.31
CA ILE A 116 31.84 -10.14 0.03
C ILE A 116 32.00 -10.58 -1.43
N ILE A 117 32.17 -11.88 -1.64
CA ILE A 117 32.27 -12.49 -2.96
C ILE A 117 31.42 -13.76 -3.01
N ARG A 118 31.03 -14.18 -4.20
CA ARG A 118 30.38 -15.46 -4.48
C ARG A 118 31.40 -16.43 -5.07
N ALA A 119 31.84 -17.40 -4.29
CA ALA A 119 32.95 -18.30 -4.66
C ALA A 119 32.80 -19.05 -6.00
N GLN A 120 31.58 -19.20 -6.52
CA GLN A 120 31.31 -19.81 -7.83
C GLN A 120 31.66 -18.88 -9.01
N ASP A 121 31.47 -17.57 -8.81
CA ASP A 121 31.52 -16.55 -9.86
C ASP A 121 32.72 -15.60 -9.68
N ASP A 122 33.26 -15.52 -8.46
CA ASP A 122 34.22 -14.49 -8.05
C ASP A 122 35.50 -15.10 -7.46
N SER A 123 36.59 -14.33 -7.54
CA SER A 123 37.86 -14.63 -6.89
C SER A 123 38.56 -13.36 -6.41
N TRP A 124 39.27 -13.42 -5.29
CA TRP A 124 40.15 -12.33 -4.89
C TRP A 124 41.38 -12.30 -5.78
N THR A 125 41.75 -11.10 -6.22
CA THR A 125 42.93 -10.86 -7.05
C THR A 125 44.01 -10.11 -6.28
N TYR A 126 45.28 -10.39 -6.57
CA TYR A 126 46.40 -9.61 -6.03
C TYR A 126 46.57 -8.30 -6.81
N ASP A 127 46.92 -8.38 -8.10
CA ASP A 127 47.03 -7.25 -9.03
C ASP A 127 46.11 -7.39 -10.27
N GLY A 128 45.14 -8.31 -10.22
CA GLY A 128 44.22 -8.60 -11.33
C GLY A 128 43.09 -7.59 -11.52
N ASP A 129 42.45 -7.63 -12.69
CA ASP A 129 41.34 -6.73 -13.03
C ASP A 129 40.01 -7.07 -12.33
N ASP A 130 38.99 -6.22 -12.52
CA ASP A 130 37.67 -6.40 -11.88
C ASP A 130 36.80 -7.48 -12.57
N SER A 131 37.27 -8.11 -13.66
CA SER A 131 36.56 -9.24 -14.29
C SER A 131 36.51 -10.47 -13.38
N ALA A 132 37.40 -10.54 -12.39
CA ALA A 132 37.40 -11.54 -11.33
C ALA A 132 36.22 -11.41 -10.35
N TYR A 133 35.42 -10.34 -10.44
CA TYR A 133 34.20 -10.13 -9.65
C TYR A 133 33.00 -10.08 -10.61
N GLY A 134 32.51 -11.26 -11.00
CA GLY A 134 31.37 -11.40 -11.92
C GLY A 134 30.01 -11.26 -11.23
N SER A 135 29.93 -11.52 -9.91
CA SER A 135 28.68 -11.39 -9.18
C SER A 135 28.28 -9.92 -9.00
N PRO A 136 26.98 -9.55 -9.13
CA PRO A 136 26.57 -8.14 -9.15
C PRO A 136 26.99 -7.32 -7.92
N VAL A 137 27.01 -7.93 -6.73
CA VAL A 137 27.42 -7.23 -5.49
C VAL A 137 28.94 -7.04 -5.44
N ALA A 138 29.71 -8.09 -5.73
CA ALA A 138 31.16 -8.01 -5.70
C ALA A 138 31.67 -7.05 -6.79
N HIS A 139 31.08 -7.10 -7.99
CA HIS A 139 31.38 -6.20 -9.10
C HIS A 139 31.13 -4.74 -8.73
N TYR A 140 29.96 -4.44 -8.16
CA TYR A 140 29.63 -3.08 -7.72
C TYR A 140 30.63 -2.55 -6.70
N ILE A 141 31.00 -3.37 -5.71
CA ILE A 141 31.97 -3.01 -4.68
C ILE A 141 33.36 -2.80 -5.31
N ALA A 142 33.82 -3.69 -6.19
CA ALA A 142 35.12 -3.60 -6.86
C ALA A 142 35.24 -2.32 -7.69
N MET A 143 34.21 -2.06 -8.51
CA MET A 143 34.14 -0.87 -9.34
C MET A 143 34.11 0.40 -8.50
N PHE A 144 33.38 0.42 -7.38
CA PHE A 144 33.39 1.54 -6.45
C PHE A 144 34.76 1.73 -5.78
N ILE A 145 35.43 0.66 -5.33
CA ILE A 145 36.79 0.74 -4.78
C ILE A 145 37.77 1.36 -5.78
N ARG A 146 37.65 1.00 -7.07
CA ARG A 146 38.54 1.46 -8.13
C ARG A 146 38.29 2.91 -8.52
N THR A 147 37.03 3.29 -8.64
CA THR A 147 36.63 4.58 -9.24
C THR A 147 36.28 5.65 -8.20
N GLU A 148 35.99 5.22 -6.97
CA GLU A 148 35.37 6.04 -5.93
C GLU A 148 34.05 6.71 -6.35
N ASP A 149 33.42 6.17 -7.40
CA ASP A 149 32.25 6.73 -8.06
C ASP A 149 31.12 5.67 -8.11
N ALA A 150 30.09 5.90 -7.30
CA ALA A 150 28.98 4.98 -7.17
C ALA A 150 28.06 4.94 -8.42
N GLU A 151 27.99 6.02 -9.19
CA GLU A 151 27.19 6.07 -10.42
C GLU A 151 27.89 5.29 -11.53
N LYS A 152 29.21 5.46 -11.68
CA LYS A 152 30.02 4.62 -12.58
C LYS A 152 29.94 3.15 -12.20
N ALA A 153 30.00 2.83 -10.90
CA ALA A 153 29.83 1.46 -10.43
C ALA A 153 28.42 0.89 -10.72
N LEU A 154 27.38 1.72 -10.66
CA LEU A 154 25.99 1.30 -10.93
C LEU A 154 25.69 1.13 -12.43
N THR A 155 26.34 1.94 -13.26
CA THR A 155 26.21 1.90 -14.73
C THR A 155 27.04 0.79 -15.36
N SER A 156 28.10 0.32 -14.70
CA SER A 156 28.86 -0.86 -15.16
C SER A 156 28.10 -2.18 -15.02
N LEU A 157 27.06 -2.23 -14.17
CA LEU A 157 26.24 -3.41 -13.97
C LEU A 157 25.29 -3.66 -15.16
N ASP A 158 25.23 -4.91 -15.62
CA ASP A 158 24.29 -5.33 -16.65
C ASP A 158 22.82 -5.11 -16.18
N PRO A 159 22.00 -4.33 -16.93
CA PRO A 159 20.64 -3.98 -16.52
C PRO A 159 19.70 -5.18 -16.33
N GLY A 160 19.89 -6.27 -17.09
CA GLY A 160 19.03 -7.44 -17.04
C GLY A 160 19.32 -8.31 -15.82
N SER A 161 20.54 -8.83 -15.74
CA SER A 161 20.99 -9.76 -14.70
C SER A 161 21.16 -9.10 -13.32
N SER A 162 21.42 -7.80 -13.25
CA SER A 162 21.68 -7.07 -12.01
C SER A 162 20.52 -6.20 -11.52
N ARG A 163 19.31 -6.37 -12.09
CA ARG A 163 18.12 -5.55 -11.77
C ARG A 163 17.86 -5.39 -10.27
N ARG A 164 18.07 -6.44 -9.46
CA ARG A 164 17.85 -6.41 -8.01
C ARG A 164 18.85 -5.53 -7.28
N VAL A 165 20.14 -5.63 -7.60
CA VAL A 165 21.17 -4.79 -6.97
C VAL A 165 20.95 -3.33 -7.35
N ARG A 166 20.66 -3.06 -8.62
CA ARG A 166 20.37 -1.69 -9.10
C ARG A 166 19.17 -1.08 -8.38
N GLY A 167 18.06 -1.82 -8.31
CA GLY A 167 16.86 -1.38 -7.60
C GLY A 167 17.10 -1.16 -6.09
N ASN A 168 17.92 -2.01 -5.46
CA ASN A 168 18.26 -1.84 -4.04
C ASN A 168 19.14 -0.60 -3.80
N VAL A 169 20.15 -0.36 -4.64
CA VAL A 169 21.01 0.84 -4.54
C VAL A 169 20.17 2.10 -4.70
N GLN A 170 19.32 2.16 -5.72
CA GLN A 170 18.40 3.29 -5.95
C GLN A 170 17.42 3.50 -4.78
N LEU A 171 16.88 2.42 -4.22
CA LEU A 171 15.98 2.49 -3.07
C LEU A 171 16.71 3.00 -1.82
N ILE A 172 17.94 2.54 -1.57
CA ILE A 172 18.77 3.03 -0.47
C ILE A 172 19.03 4.52 -0.65
N ASP A 173 19.42 4.94 -1.86
CA ASP A 173 19.72 6.34 -2.16
C ASP A 173 18.53 7.26 -1.86
N LYS A 174 17.34 6.87 -2.34
CA LYS A 174 16.09 7.57 -2.05
C LYS A 174 15.83 7.72 -0.55
N TRP A 175 16.07 6.67 0.25
CA TRP A 175 15.86 6.74 1.70
C TRP A 175 16.91 7.61 2.40
N LEU A 176 18.15 7.64 1.91
CA LEU A 176 19.19 8.53 2.44
C LEU A 176 18.90 9.98 2.09
N ASP A 177 18.39 10.27 0.89
CA ASP A 177 17.91 11.61 0.52
C ASP A 177 16.80 12.06 1.46
N MET A 178 15.83 11.18 1.74
CA MET A 178 14.77 11.48 2.70
C MET A 178 15.34 11.80 4.10
N VAL A 179 16.39 11.11 4.54
CA VAL A 179 17.06 11.40 5.82
C VAL A 179 17.83 12.72 5.80
N CYS A 180 18.52 13.06 4.71
CA CYS A 180 19.21 14.34 4.57
C CYS A 180 18.23 15.51 4.60
N ASP A 181 17.09 15.33 3.92
CA ASP A 181 16.02 16.31 3.78
C ASP A 181 15.00 16.27 4.94
N ALA A 182 15.25 15.52 6.03
CA ALA A 182 14.24 15.34 7.08
C ALA A 182 13.80 16.64 7.77
N HIS A 183 14.63 17.68 7.74
CA HIS A 183 14.30 19.01 8.28
C HIS A 183 13.43 19.85 7.32
N ILE A 184 13.28 19.43 6.06
CA ILE A 184 12.46 20.10 5.05
C ILE A 184 10.98 19.72 5.25
N PRO A 185 10.04 20.69 5.40
CA PRO A 185 8.63 20.42 5.67
C PRO A 185 7.93 19.51 4.65
N GLU A 186 8.27 19.60 3.37
CA GLU A 186 7.67 18.82 2.28
C GLU A 186 8.13 17.36 2.26
N ASN A 187 9.08 16.98 3.11
CA ASN A 187 9.65 15.65 3.14
C ASN A 187 8.71 14.62 3.79
N ASP A 188 8.61 13.43 3.19
CA ASP A 188 7.76 12.33 3.67
C ASP A 188 8.03 11.90 5.12
N ILE A 189 9.26 12.08 5.62
CA ILE A 189 9.67 11.77 7.00
C ILE A 189 9.86 13.02 7.87
N HIS A 190 9.44 14.20 7.40
CA HIS A 190 9.38 15.38 8.25
C HIS A 190 8.53 15.11 9.50
N GLY A 191 9.03 15.55 10.66
CA GLY A 191 8.44 15.25 11.97
C GLY A 191 8.57 13.79 12.44
N GLN A 192 9.03 12.86 11.60
CA GLN A 192 9.24 11.45 11.95
C GLN A 192 10.70 11.11 12.23
N PHE A 193 11.65 11.87 11.69
CA PHE A 193 13.07 11.78 12.04
C PHE A 193 13.45 13.02 12.86
N PRO A 194 14.26 12.88 13.92
CA PRO A 194 14.59 14.00 14.79
C PRO A 194 15.55 14.94 14.06
N VAL A 195 15.34 16.25 14.20
CA VAL A 195 16.08 17.31 13.49
C VAL A 195 16.35 18.50 14.40
N GLY A 196 17.27 19.39 13.97
CA GLY A 196 17.61 20.63 14.69
C GLY A 196 17.93 20.39 16.16
N ALA A 197 17.28 21.16 17.04
CA ALA A 197 17.51 21.12 18.48
C ALA A 197 17.33 19.73 19.13
N LYS A 198 16.51 18.85 18.52
CA LYS A 198 16.27 17.50 19.05
C LYS A 198 17.48 16.57 18.87
N ILE A 199 18.36 16.85 17.91
CA ILE A 199 19.55 16.02 17.64
C ILE A 199 20.85 16.67 18.11
N THR A 200 20.80 17.91 18.59
CA THR A 200 21.96 18.66 19.09
C THR A 200 21.95 18.82 20.62
N THR A 201 21.13 18.04 21.34
CA THR A 201 21.23 17.98 22.81
C THR A 201 22.63 17.52 23.23
N PRO A 202 23.15 17.88 24.41
CA PRO A 202 24.48 17.45 24.86
C PRO A 202 24.68 15.94 24.77
N GLN A 203 23.66 15.16 25.12
CA GLN A 203 23.67 13.69 25.02
C GLN A 203 23.76 13.20 23.57
N MET A 204 23.00 13.82 22.66
CA MET A 204 23.01 13.44 21.26
C MET A 204 24.32 13.84 20.56
N GLN A 205 24.90 14.99 20.94
CA GLN A 205 26.23 15.38 20.50
C GLN A 205 27.30 14.40 21.00
N GLU A 206 27.22 13.96 22.25
CA GLU A 206 28.10 12.89 22.77
C GLU A 206 27.94 11.58 21.97
N PHE A 207 26.72 11.23 21.56
CA PHE A 207 26.51 10.04 20.72
C PHE A 207 27.06 10.20 19.31
N VAL A 208 26.92 11.37 18.68
CA VAL A 208 27.26 11.59 17.27
C VAL A 208 28.72 12.01 17.09
N LEU A 209 29.18 12.97 17.89
CA LEU A 209 30.50 13.59 17.83
C LEU A 209 31.48 13.02 18.87
N GLY A 210 30.98 12.51 20.00
CA GLY A 210 31.82 12.09 21.14
C GLY A 210 32.27 13.24 22.04
N PHE A 211 31.68 14.43 21.87
CA PHE A 211 31.85 15.62 22.69
C PHE A 211 30.72 16.62 22.40
N THR A 212 30.64 17.69 23.20
CA THR A 212 29.70 18.80 22.99
C THR A 212 30.36 19.98 22.29
N ASP A 213 29.68 20.58 21.32
CA ASP A 213 30.12 21.73 20.52
C ASP A 213 28.96 22.70 20.25
N ASP A 214 29.00 23.87 20.90
CA ASP A 214 27.97 24.90 20.74
C ASP A 214 27.96 25.56 19.34
N GLY A 215 29.11 25.55 18.65
CA GLY A 215 29.23 26.05 17.28
C GLY A 215 28.50 25.13 16.30
N VAL A 216 28.74 23.82 16.38
CA VAL A 216 28.04 22.81 15.58
C VAL A 216 26.54 22.82 15.90
N LYS A 217 26.18 22.90 17.19
CA LYS A 217 24.79 23.06 17.62
C LYS A 217 24.12 24.25 16.93
N GLY A 218 24.75 25.42 16.98
CA GLY A 218 24.18 26.65 16.41
C GLY A 218 23.94 26.58 14.90
N ILE A 219 24.79 25.91 14.13
CA ILE A 219 24.59 25.77 12.67
C ILE A 219 23.54 24.70 12.32
N VAL A 220 23.49 23.59 13.07
CA VAL A 220 22.54 22.49 12.82
C VAL A 220 21.11 22.88 13.24
N GLU A 221 20.97 23.64 14.33
CA GLU A 221 19.66 24.09 14.83
C GLU A 221 18.93 25.05 13.88
N LYS A 222 19.65 25.74 12.99
CA LYS A 222 19.04 26.59 11.97
C LYS A 222 18.15 25.81 11.01
N ALA A 223 18.46 24.53 10.76
CA ALA A 223 17.68 23.66 9.90
C ALA A 223 17.32 24.29 8.54
N GLU A 224 18.31 24.94 7.91
CA GLU A 224 18.14 25.64 6.63
C GLU A 224 17.63 24.70 5.54
N THR A 225 16.70 25.17 4.71
CA THR A 225 16.01 24.37 3.69
C THR A 225 16.55 24.58 2.28
N ASP A 226 17.25 25.70 2.04
CA ASP A 226 17.94 25.95 0.77
C ASP A 226 19.20 25.08 0.66
N LYS A 227 19.16 24.10 -0.25
CA LYS A 227 20.24 23.12 -0.48
C LYS A 227 21.56 23.74 -0.92
N THR A 228 21.57 25.00 -1.34
CA THR A 228 22.78 25.71 -1.74
C THR A 228 23.53 26.33 -0.56
N GLN A 229 22.92 26.36 0.63
CA GLN A 229 23.51 26.96 1.83
C GLN A 229 24.37 25.96 2.60
N ASN A 230 25.46 26.45 3.19
CA ASN A 230 26.33 25.63 4.05
C ASN A 230 25.59 25.08 5.28
N ASP A 231 24.63 25.84 5.81
CA ASP A 231 23.87 25.44 7.00
C ASP A 231 22.90 24.29 6.70
N TYR A 232 22.39 24.18 5.46
CA TYR A 232 21.67 23.00 4.99
C TYR A 232 22.61 21.78 4.99
N CYS A 233 23.79 21.91 4.38
CA CYS A 233 24.78 20.84 4.35
C CYS A 233 25.18 20.39 5.76
N ALA A 234 25.23 21.32 6.73
CA ALA A 234 25.53 21.01 8.12
C ALA A 234 24.40 20.19 8.79
N ALA A 235 23.15 20.62 8.64
CA ALA A 235 21.99 19.91 9.18
C ALA A 235 21.87 18.50 8.57
N ALA A 236 21.95 18.40 7.24
CA ALA A 236 21.92 17.13 6.51
C ALA A 236 23.08 16.21 6.90
N THR A 237 24.30 16.74 7.05
CA THR A 237 25.46 15.97 7.51
C THR A 237 25.19 15.39 8.89
N TYR A 238 24.77 16.22 9.84
CA TYR A 238 24.54 15.78 11.21
C TYR A 238 23.43 14.72 11.30
N GLN A 239 22.33 14.88 10.54
CA GLN A 239 21.25 13.88 10.42
C GLN A 239 21.78 12.53 9.90
N LEU A 240 22.64 12.57 8.88
CA LEU A 240 23.25 11.37 8.31
C LEU A 240 24.27 10.73 9.28
N LEU A 241 25.05 11.53 10.00
CA LEU A 241 25.95 11.05 11.06
C LEU A 241 25.18 10.36 12.19
N LEU A 242 24.04 10.91 12.60
CA LEU A 242 23.16 10.28 13.59
C LEU A 242 22.68 8.91 13.13
N LEU A 243 22.14 8.82 11.90
CA LEU A 243 21.71 7.55 11.31
C LEU A 243 22.87 6.54 11.25
N THR A 244 24.05 7.01 10.83
CA THR A 244 25.26 6.20 10.68
C THR A 244 25.75 5.67 12.02
N ASN A 245 25.79 6.53 13.05
CA ASN A 245 26.14 6.12 14.39
C ASN A 245 25.15 5.08 14.94
N TYR A 246 23.85 5.31 14.74
CA TYR A 246 22.81 4.36 15.13
C TYR A 246 22.98 3.01 14.44
N LEU A 247 23.26 2.98 13.14
CA LEU A 247 23.57 1.77 12.39
C LEU A 247 24.76 1.02 12.98
N LEU A 248 25.87 1.71 13.27
CA LEU A 248 27.11 1.09 13.70
C LEU A 248 27.18 0.72 15.18
N LYS A 249 26.38 1.36 16.04
CA LYS A 249 26.47 1.22 17.50
C LYS A 249 25.20 0.72 18.19
N ARG A 250 24.03 0.87 17.56
CA ARG A 250 22.72 0.53 18.15
C ARG A 250 21.96 -0.54 17.38
N CYS A 251 22.45 -0.94 16.21
CA CYS A 251 21.90 -2.08 15.49
C CYS A 251 22.67 -3.36 15.81
N GLY A 252 21.95 -4.39 16.26
CA GLY A 252 22.51 -5.71 16.58
C GLY A 252 22.19 -6.74 15.51
N VAL A 253 23.13 -7.64 15.24
CA VAL A 253 22.94 -8.85 14.43
C VAL A 253 23.33 -10.04 15.29
N ASN A 254 22.47 -11.07 15.36
CA ASN A 254 22.86 -12.31 16.01
C ASN A 254 23.78 -13.07 15.07
N HIS A 255 25.02 -13.26 15.49
CA HIS A 255 26.02 -14.02 14.73
C HIS A 255 26.14 -15.41 15.34
N LEU A 256 25.72 -16.43 14.57
CA LEU A 256 25.85 -17.83 14.93
C LEU A 256 27.03 -18.41 14.15
N GLN A 257 28.00 -18.96 14.88
CA GLN A 257 29.23 -19.50 14.29
C GLN A 257 29.38 -20.98 14.61
N PRO A 258 28.71 -21.87 13.86
CA PRO A 258 28.90 -23.30 14.01
C PRO A 258 30.34 -23.71 13.64
N THR A 259 30.84 -24.76 14.29
CA THR A 259 32.18 -25.30 14.03
C THR A 259 32.28 -26.08 12.72
N TYR A 260 31.13 -26.58 12.23
CA TYR A 260 30.99 -27.38 11.01
C TYR A 260 29.87 -26.80 10.15
N GLU A 261 30.00 -26.90 8.84
CA GLU A 261 29.00 -26.41 7.89
C GLU A 261 27.66 -27.17 8.03
N GLU A 262 27.71 -28.50 8.19
CA GLU A 262 26.54 -29.36 8.41
C GLU A 262 25.69 -28.90 9.60
N TRP A 263 26.33 -28.57 10.73
CA TRP A 263 25.63 -28.05 11.91
C TRP A 263 24.98 -26.69 11.62
N GLY A 264 25.60 -25.87 10.78
CA GLY A 264 25.00 -24.61 10.34
C GLY A 264 23.74 -24.82 9.50
N PHE A 265 23.71 -25.85 8.64
CA PHE A 265 22.51 -26.21 7.89
C PHE A 265 21.40 -26.75 8.80
N ASP A 266 21.73 -27.59 9.79
CA ASP A 266 20.76 -28.07 10.78
C ASP A 266 20.17 -26.92 11.59
N MET A 267 21.01 -25.98 12.03
CA MET A 267 20.59 -24.76 12.72
C MET A 267 19.70 -23.89 11.84
N PHE A 268 20.04 -23.74 10.56
CA PHE A 268 19.22 -23.00 9.59
C PHE A 268 17.82 -23.63 9.44
N GLN A 269 17.73 -24.96 9.32
CA GLN A 269 16.44 -25.65 9.22
C GLN A 269 15.61 -25.48 10.51
N ALA A 270 16.23 -25.63 11.67
CA ALA A 270 15.55 -25.47 12.95
C ALA A 270 14.97 -24.06 13.15
N LEU A 271 15.76 -23.02 12.86
CA LEU A 271 15.32 -21.62 12.99
C LEU A 271 14.17 -21.25 12.05
N ASN A 272 14.09 -21.90 10.88
CA ASN A 272 12.99 -21.70 9.93
C ASN A 272 11.78 -22.59 10.21
N ALA A 273 11.93 -23.65 11.00
CA ALA A 273 10.84 -24.55 11.38
C ALA A 273 10.05 -24.06 12.61
N THR A 274 10.64 -23.19 13.45
CA THR A 274 10.00 -22.70 14.68
C THR A 274 8.95 -21.62 14.41
N GLY A 275 7.72 -22.06 14.16
CA GLY A 275 6.52 -21.45 14.73
C GLY A 275 6.00 -20.14 14.13
N THR A 276 4.68 -20.00 14.18
CA THR A 276 3.98 -18.77 13.78
C THR A 276 4.35 -17.64 14.74
N PRO A 277 4.86 -16.48 14.25
CA PRO A 277 5.15 -15.35 15.12
C PRO A 277 3.85 -14.82 15.76
N LEU A 278 3.92 -14.46 17.04
CA LEU A 278 2.82 -13.76 17.72
C LEU A 278 2.50 -12.46 16.97
N THR A 279 1.22 -12.15 16.88
CA THR A 279 0.73 -10.87 16.36
C THR A 279 1.02 -9.74 17.33
N VAL A 280 1.00 -8.50 16.84
CA VAL A 280 1.21 -7.32 17.67
C VAL A 280 0.16 -7.26 18.79
N MET A 281 -1.11 -7.57 18.49
CA MET A 281 -2.18 -7.64 19.50
C MET A 281 -1.84 -8.60 20.65
N GLU A 282 -1.35 -9.79 20.34
CA GLU A 282 -1.01 -10.80 21.36
C GLU A 282 0.14 -10.33 22.25
N THR A 283 1.11 -9.61 21.69
CA THR A 283 2.23 -9.07 22.47
C THR A 283 1.90 -7.77 23.20
N PHE A 284 0.83 -7.08 22.79
CA PHE A 284 0.37 -5.83 23.40
C PHE A 284 -0.54 -6.07 24.60
N LEU A 285 -1.32 -7.17 24.59
CA LEU A 285 -2.23 -7.54 25.69
C LEU A 285 -1.58 -7.52 27.09
N PRO A 286 -0.38 -8.10 27.31
CA PRO A 286 0.27 -8.05 28.63
C PRO A 286 0.52 -6.62 29.15
N GLN A 287 0.81 -5.66 28.26
CA GLN A 287 1.05 -4.26 28.66
C GLN A 287 -0.24 -3.60 29.14
N VAL A 288 -1.37 -3.85 28.46
CA VAL A 288 -2.69 -3.36 28.88
C VAL A 288 -3.10 -3.96 30.22
N MET A 289 -2.87 -5.27 30.41
CA MET A 289 -3.12 -5.95 31.68
C MET A 289 -2.31 -5.33 32.83
N GLN A 290 -1.02 -5.09 32.61
CA GLN A 290 -0.14 -4.49 33.62
C GLN A 290 -0.56 -3.07 33.97
N ALA A 291 -0.98 -2.26 32.99
CA ALA A 291 -1.46 -0.90 33.25
C ALA A 291 -2.73 -0.89 34.12
N GLU A 292 -3.70 -1.77 33.86
CA GLU A 292 -4.91 -1.90 34.68
C GLU A 292 -4.60 -2.41 36.10
N ILE A 293 -3.69 -3.37 36.24
CA ILE A 293 -3.25 -3.87 37.55
C ILE A 293 -2.53 -2.77 38.34
N ALA A 294 -1.66 -1.99 37.69
CA ALA A 294 -0.98 -0.86 38.32
C ALA A 294 -1.96 0.23 38.76
N ALA A 295 -3.08 0.40 38.05
CA ALA A 295 -4.19 1.26 38.43
C ALA A 295 -5.13 0.64 39.50
N GLY A 296 -4.77 -0.51 40.09
CA GLY A 296 -5.51 -1.15 41.18
C GLY A 296 -6.66 -2.06 40.74
N ASN A 297 -6.80 -2.35 39.44
CA ASN A 297 -7.91 -3.18 38.91
C ASN A 297 -7.50 -4.65 38.79
N VAL A 298 -8.46 -5.54 39.03
CA VAL A 298 -8.33 -6.96 38.68
C VAL A 298 -8.67 -7.13 37.20
N TRP A 299 -7.77 -7.76 36.43
CA TRP A 299 -7.93 -7.87 34.96
C TRP A 299 -9.28 -8.43 34.50
N ASN A 300 -9.84 -9.40 35.23
CA ASN A 300 -11.12 -10.02 34.86
C ASN A 300 -12.30 -9.03 34.88
N THR A 301 -12.21 -7.95 35.67
CA THR A 301 -13.25 -6.92 35.80
C THR A 301 -12.79 -5.55 35.30
N ALA A 302 -11.58 -5.47 34.73
CA ALA A 302 -11.00 -4.21 34.29
C ALA A 302 -11.75 -3.65 33.05
N PRO A 303 -11.97 -2.33 32.95
CA PRO A 303 -12.65 -1.71 31.81
C PRO A 303 -11.98 -2.05 30.46
N SER A 304 -10.66 -2.03 30.41
CA SER A 304 -9.91 -2.35 29.18
C SER A 304 -10.12 -3.79 28.69
N ARG A 305 -10.53 -4.74 29.55
CA ARG A 305 -10.73 -6.13 29.11
C ARG A 305 -11.87 -6.27 28.12
N LYS A 306 -12.98 -5.55 28.33
CA LYS A 306 -14.12 -5.58 27.41
C LYS A 306 -13.68 -5.08 26.02
N LEU A 307 -12.96 -3.96 25.98
CA LEU A 307 -12.47 -3.35 24.74
C LEU A 307 -11.46 -4.25 24.00
N ILE A 308 -10.58 -4.94 24.74
CA ILE A 308 -9.67 -5.94 24.17
C ILE A 308 -10.45 -7.12 23.57
N ASN A 309 -11.47 -7.62 24.27
CA ASN A 309 -12.29 -8.72 23.74
C ASN A 309 -13.01 -8.29 22.45
N GLU A 310 -13.59 -7.08 22.42
CA GLU A 310 -14.19 -6.49 21.21
C GLU A 310 -13.18 -6.44 20.04
N THR A 311 -11.93 -6.05 20.34
CA THR A 311 -10.85 -6.04 19.33
C THR A 311 -10.51 -7.45 18.83
N GLN A 312 -10.62 -8.46 19.69
CA GLN A 312 -10.31 -9.86 19.36
C GLN A 312 -11.36 -10.51 18.45
N GLU A 313 -12.60 -10.02 18.41
CA GLU A 313 -13.65 -10.52 17.52
C GLU A 313 -13.24 -10.44 16.04
N LEU A 314 -12.50 -9.38 15.67
CA LEU A 314 -11.93 -9.24 14.32
C LEU A 314 -11.05 -10.43 13.93
N PHE A 315 -10.38 -11.07 14.89
CA PHE A 315 -9.48 -12.21 14.61
C PHE A 315 -10.16 -13.56 14.81
N ALA A 316 -11.26 -13.62 15.56
CA ALA A 316 -11.96 -14.87 15.90
C ALA A 316 -12.47 -15.63 14.66
N VAL A 317 -12.77 -14.92 13.57
CA VAL A 317 -13.25 -15.53 12.31
C VAL A 317 -12.13 -15.88 11.33
N THR A 318 -10.86 -15.61 11.66
CA THR A 318 -9.72 -15.97 10.80
C THR A 318 -9.41 -17.46 10.86
N THR A 319 -9.09 -18.06 9.72
CA THR A 319 -8.80 -19.51 9.61
C THR A 319 -7.31 -19.81 9.44
N THR A 320 -6.52 -18.83 9.00
CA THR A 320 -5.09 -18.98 8.76
C THR A 320 -4.28 -17.87 9.44
N ASN A 321 -3.01 -18.16 9.73
CA ASN A 321 -2.08 -17.17 10.27
C ASN A 321 -1.80 -16.02 9.31
N GLU A 322 -1.86 -16.28 8.01
CA GLU A 322 -1.71 -15.25 6.98
C GLU A 322 -2.87 -14.25 7.03
N GLN A 323 -4.11 -14.73 7.15
CA GLN A 323 -5.30 -13.87 7.35
C GLN A 323 -5.18 -13.05 8.64
N LYS A 324 -4.77 -13.68 9.73
CA LYS A 324 -4.59 -13.01 11.03
C LYS A 324 -3.52 -11.91 10.95
N ASN A 325 -2.40 -12.18 10.28
CA ASN A 325 -1.34 -11.20 10.04
C ASN A 325 -1.80 -10.07 9.12
N GLN A 326 -2.54 -10.37 8.06
CA GLN A 326 -3.10 -9.35 7.18
C GLN A 326 -4.02 -8.40 7.94
N ARG A 327 -4.97 -8.92 8.74
CA ARG A 327 -5.88 -8.09 9.55
C ARG A 327 -5.15 -7.28 10.60
N THR A 328 -4.12 -7.86 11.21
CA THR A 328 -3.27 -7.12 12.16
C THR A 328 -2.64 -5.92 11.44
N ASN A 329 -2.05 -6.13 10.26
CA ASN A 329 -1.44 -5.05 9.50
C ASN A 329 -2.44 -3.96 9.10
N GLU A 330 -3.63 -4.34 8.62
CA GLU A 330 -4.68 -3.40 8.23
C GLU A 330 -5.25 -2.62 9.42
N LEU A 331 -5.51 -3.29 10.55
CA LEU A 331 -5.99 -2.66 11.77
C LEU A 331 -4.99 -1.62 12.29
N PHE A 332 -3.73 -2.01 12.48
CA PHE A 332 -2.72 -1.11 13.03
C PHE A 332 -2.33 0.00 12.08
N GLY A 333 -2.24 -0.30 10.77
CA GLY A 333 -1.99 0.73 9.75
C GLY A 333 -3.10 1.78 9.72
N THR A 334 -4.36 1.33 9.84
CA THR A 334 -5.53 2.22 9.90
C THR A 334 -5.57 3.01 11.20
N PHE A 335 -5.37 2.33 12.33
CA PHE A 335 -5.42 2.95 13.64
C PHE A 335 -4.33 4.01 13.82
N ALA A 336 -3.10 3.75 13.38
CA ALA A 336 -2.01 4.73 13.43
C ALA A 336 -2.30 5.97 12.56
N LEU A 337 -2.92 5.78 11.41
CA LEU A 337 -3.32 6.89 10.55
C LEU A 337 -4.45 7.72 11.20
N CYS A 338 -5.47 7.08 11.76
CA CYS A 338 -6.57 7.76 12.44
C CYS A 338 -6.10 8.47 13.71
N TYR A 339 -5.13 7.89 14.42
CA TYR A 339 -4.66 8.40 15.70
C TYR A 339 -3.74 9.62 15.54
N GLU A 340 -2.75 9.56 14.66
CA GLU A 340 -1.77 10.65 14.54
C GLU A 340 -1.30 10.93 13.09
N GLY A 341 -2.01 10.42 12.08
CA GLY A 341 -1.63 10.62 10.67
C GLY A 341 -0.39 9.84 10.24
N LEU A 342 0.02 8.81 10.99
CA LEU A 342 1.24 8.04 10.73
C LEU A 342 1.03 6.94 9.69
N LYS A 343 1.93 6.88 8.70
CA LYS A 343 2.10 5.72 7.82
C LYS A 343 2.89 4.62 8.53
N LEU A 344 2.18 3.75 9.24
CA LEU A 344 2.81 2.64 9.95
C LEU A 344 3.24 1.52 8.99
N GLY A 345 4.44 0.96 9.20
CA GLY A 345 4.95 -0.17 8.42
C GLY A 345 4.23 -1.49 8.75
N ASN A 346 4.23 -2.45 7.82
CA ASN A 346 3.62 -3.77 8.03
C ASN A 346 4.50 -4.76 8.81
N LYS A 347 5.68 -4.32 9.27
CA LYS A 347 6.57 -5.19 10.05
C LYS A 347 6.09 -5.22 11.49
N PHE A 348 6.01 -6.42 12.07
CA PHE A 348 5.70 -6.63 13.48
C PHE A 348 6.52 -5.72 14.40
N SER A 349 7.83 -5.57 14.15
CA SER A 349 8.71 -4.71 14.95
C SER A 349 8.31 -3.24 14.93
N ASP A 350 7.87 -2.74 13.77
CA ASP A 350 7.51 -1.33 13.59
C ASP A 350 6.18 -1.05 14.29
N GLN A 351 5.19 -1.93 14.11
CA GLN A 351 3.87 -1.84 14.74
C GLN A 351 3.94 -1.99 16.25
N ARG A 352 4.66 -3.00 16.75
CA ARG A 352 4.84 -3.24 18.18
C ARG A 352 5.56 -2.08 18.84
N ARG A 353 6.61 -1.56 18.21
CA ARG A 353 7.33 -0.37 18.69
C ARG A 353 6.39 0.81 18.81
N TRP A 354 5.63 1.11 17.75
CA TRP A 354 4.70 2.24 17.73
C TRP A 354 3.63 2.14 18.81
N ILE A 355 2.87 1.04 18.88
CA ILE A 355 1.78 0.94 19.85
C ILE A 355 2.28 0.96 21.30
N THR A 356 3.42 0.31 21.56
CA THR A 356 4.06 0.34 22.89
C THR A 356 4.49 1.76 23.23
N TRP A 357 5.10 2.47 22.29
CA TRP A 357 5.57 3.84 22.49
C TRP A 357 4.41 4.76 22.88
N VAL A 358 3.37 4.81 22.06
CA VAL A 358 2.20 5.66 22.34
C VAL A 358 1.59 5.27 23.70
N TYR A 359 1.31 3.98 23.91
CA TYR A 359 0.60 3.52 25.10
C TYR A 359 1.38 3.68 26.41
N GLU A 360 2.70 3.46 26.41
CA GLU A 360 3.51 3.51 27.63
C GLU A 360 4.17 4.86 27.88
N LYS A 361 4.49 5.62 26.82
CA LYS A 361 5.31 6.84 26.92
C LYS A 361 4.53 8.13 26.71
N GLU A 362 3.54 8.11 25.81
CA GLU A 362 2.76 9.32 25.52
C GLU A 362 1.51 9.45 26.38
N LEU A 363 1.00 8.35 26.94
CA LEU A 363 -0.21 8.32 27.75
C LEU A 363 0.14 8.12 29.23
N PRO A 364 0.23 9.19 30.04
CA PRO A 364 0.53 9.07 31.48
C PRO A 364 -0.60 8.40 32.27
N GLU A 365 -1.86 8.74 32.00
CA GLU A 365 -3.00 8.34 32.84
C GLU A 365 -3.72 7.10 32.34
N ILE A 366 -4.30 6.32 33.26
CA ILE A 366 -5.03 5.09 32.92
C ILE A 366 -6.28 5.38 32.07
N ASP A 367 -6.93 6.54 32.26
CA ASP A 367 -8.12 6.89 31.50
C ASP A 367 -7.78 7.27 30.05
N GLU A 368 -6.64 7.94 29.82
CA GLU A 368 -6.12 8.19 28.47
C GLU A 368 -5.73 6.88 27.76
N LYS A 369 -5.13 5.94 28.52
CA LYS A 369 -4.85 4.59 28.03
C LYS A 369 -6.13 3.84 27.66
N ARG A 370 -7.18 3.89 28.48
CA ARG A 370 -8.48 3.29 28.19
C ARG A 370 -9.11 3.90 26.95
N GLU A 371 -9.03 5.21 26.80
CA GLU A 371 -9.50 5.95 25.63
C GLU A 371 -8.77 5.52 24.34
N PHE A 372 -7.45 5.33 24.41
CA PHE A 372 -6.67 4.79 23.30
C PHE A 372 -7.11 3.36 22.91
N ILE A 373 -7.34 2.48 23.89
CA ILE A 373 -7.85 1.13 23.64
C ILE A 373 -9.29 1.17 23.10
N ARG A 374 -10.12 2.12 23.54
CA ARG A 374 -11.48 2.31 23.02
C ARG A 374 -11.43 2.63 21.53
N LYS A 375 -10.62 3.60 21.12
CA LYS A 375 -10.43 3.96 19.70
C LYS A 375 -9.90 2.79 18.86
N LEU A 376 -8.97 1.99 19.41
CA LEU A 376 -8.49 0.76 18.76
C LEU A 376 -9.63 -0.26 18.59
N ALA A 377 -10.42 -0.48 19.63
CA ALA A 377 -11.54 -1.41 19.62
C ALA A 377 -12.62 -0.97 18.61
N ARG A 378 -12.93 0.32 18.52
CA ARG A 378 -13.86 0.86 17.51
C ARG A 378 -13.36 0.71 16.09
N THR A 379 -12.07 0.95 15.87
CA THR A 379 -11.43 0.68 14.57
C THR A 379 -11.57 -0.80 14.20
N ALA A 380 -11.27 -1.70 15.14
CA ALA A 380 -11.41 -3.15 14.93
C ALA A 380 -12.86 -3.57 14.69
N ASN A 381 -13.81 -2.96 15.40
CA ASN A 381 -15.23 -3.20 15.22
C ASN A 381 -15.70 -2.78 13.82
N PHE A 382 -15.31 -1.61 13.32
CA PHE A 382 -15.58 -1.20 11.94
C PHE A 382 -15.05 -2.23 10.93
N PHE A 383 -13.82 -2.70 11.11
CA PHE A 383 -13.28 -3.75 10.26
C PHE A 383 -14.11 -5.03 10.33
N TYR A 384 -14.58 -5.41 11.52
CA TYR A 384 -15.34 -6.62 11.71
C TYR A 384 -16.75 -6.55 11.11
N VAL A 385 -17.50 -5.48 11.38
CA VAL A 385 -18.93 -5.38 11.00
C VAL A 385 -19.15 -4.70 9.64
N GLY A 386 -18.21 -3.87 9.20
CA GLY A 386 -18.28 -3.14 7.94
C GLY A 386 -17.32 -3.70 6.90
N TRP A 387 -16.01 -3.57 7.13
CA TRP A 387 -15.02 -3.93 6.11
C TRP A 387 -15.07 -5.42 5.76
N TYR A 388 -15.06 -6.32 6.74
CA TYR A 388 -15.08 -7.79 6.58
C TYR A 388 -16.49 -8.42 6.65
N MET A 389 -17.54 -7.64 6.37
CA MET A 389 -18.95 -8.06 6.50
C MET A 389 -19.33 -9.38 5.81
N GLU A 390 -18.68 -9.74 4.69
CA GLU A 390 -19.03 -10.95 3.89
C GLU A 390 -18.76 -12.27 4.59
N GLU A 391 -17.88 -12.26 5.58
CA GLU A 391 -17.53 -13.44 6.35
C GLU A 391 -18.57 -13.74 7.43
N ARG A 392 -19.60 -12.88 7.51
CA ARG A 392 -20.78 -13.05 8.32
C ARG A 392 -21.97 -13.38 7.43
N SER A 393 -22.49 -14.59 7.60
CA SER A 393 -23.67 -15.06 6.88
C SER A 393 -24.95 -14.29 7.25
N ASP A 394 -24.94 -13.56 8.37
CA ASP A 394 -26.11 -12.95 9.00
C ASP A 394 -26.18 -11.42 8.87
N LEU A 395 -25.17 -10.78 8.26
CA LEU A 395 -25.17 -9.33 8.03
C LEU A 395 -25.51 -9.00 6.57
N HIS A 396 -26.56 -8.20 6.38
CA HIS A 396 -27.00 -7.70 5.07
C HIS A 396 -26.82 -6.18 4.92
N HIS A 397 -26.32 -5.52 5.96
CA HIS A 397 -25.95 -4.10 6.05
C HIS A 397 -25.11 -3.89 7.32
N ILE A 398 -24.56 -2.69 7.50
CA ILE A 398 -23.77 -2.32 8.68
C ILE A 398 -24.71 -2.05 9.86
N ASN A 399 -24.50 -2.75 10.98
CA ASN A 399 -25.30 -2.56 12.20
C ASN A 399 -25.34 -1.09 12.64
N GLY A 400 -26.51 -0.59 13.00
CA GLY A 400 -26.74 0.82 13.35
C GLY A 400 -27.29 1.66 12.20
N LEU A 401 -27.28 1.11 10.97
CA LEU A 401 -27.89 1.74 9.79
C LEU A 401 -29.29 1.21 9.45
N ASP A 402 -29.81 0.25 10.22
CA ASP A 402 -31.07 -0.46 9.96
C ASP A 402 -32.27 0.45 9.69
N ALA A 403 -32.36 1.54 10.45
CA ALA A 403 -33.49 2.46 10.44
C ALA A 403 -33.31 3.66 9.49
N HIS A 404 -32.15 3.79 8.84
CA HIS A 404 -31.85 4.93 7.97
C HIS A 404 -32.13 4.58 6.50
N ASP A 405 -32.78 5.48 5.77
CA ASP A 405 -33.17 5.27 4.36
C ASP A 405 -31.97 4.91 3.46
N ASP A 406 -30.86 5.62 3.62
CA ASP A 406 -29.60 5.35 2.90
C ASP A 406 -28.69 4.28 3.54
N GLY A 407 -29.16 3.57 4.59
CA GLY A 407 -28.32 2.60 5.30
C GLY A 407 -27.83 1.45 4.41
N LYS A 408 -28.68 0.98 3.51
CA LYS A 408 -28.32 -0.04 2.50
C LYS A 408 -27.33 0.48 1.46
N LEU A 409 -27.49 1.74 1.04
CA LEU A 409 -26.59 2.40 0.10
C LEU A 409 -25.21 2.53 0.74
N ALA A 410 -25.09 3.09 1.94
CA ALA A 410 -23.81 3.23 2.63
C ALA A 410 -23.10 1.88 2.81
N SER A 411 -23.85 0.82 3.14
CA SER A 411 -23.31 -0.53 3.24
C SER A 411 -22.77 -1.05 1.90
N LEU A 412 -23.47 -0.79 0.79
CA LEU A 412 -22.97 -1.07 -0.56
C LEU A 412 -21.69 -0.28 -0.85
N LEU A 413 -21.64 1.00 -0.50
CA LEU A 413 -20.50 1.87 -0.80
C LEU A 413 -19.22 1.44 -0.07
N VAL A 414 -19.33 1.11 1.22
CA VAL A 414 -18.22 0.52 2.01
C VAL A 414 -17.75 -0.77 1.35
N ARG A 415 -18.69 -1.61 0.92
CA ARG A 415 -18.38 -2.87 0.24
C ARG A 415 -17.68 -2.64 -1.11
N TYR A 416 -18.19 -1.71 -1.92
CA TYR A 416 -17.62 -1.32 -3.20
C TYR A 416 -16.17 -0.85 -3.03
N LEU A 417 -15.91 0.04 -2.07
CA LEU A 417 -14.58 0.56 -1.78
C LEU A 417 -13.60 -0.55 -1.42
N ARG A 418 -14.03 -1.54 -0.64
CA ARG A 418 -13.22 -2.73 -0.35
C ARG A 418 -12.95 -3.58 -1.58
N ASP A 419 -13.99 -3.91 -2.35
CA ASP A 419 -13.86 -4.72 -3.57
C ASP A 419 -12.99 -4.04 -4.65
N ALA A 420 -12.95 -2.70 -4.64
CA ALA A 420 -12.10 -1.89 -5.50
C ALA A 420 -10.69 -1.66 -4.91
N ASN A 421 -10.36 -2.29 -3.78
CA ASN A 421 -9.08 -2.19 -3.09
C ASN A 421 -8.71 -0.74 -2.67
N SER A 422 -9.70 0.08 -2.32
CA SER A 422 -9.54 1.44 -1.80
C SER A 422 -9.13 1.42 -0.31
N LYS A 423 -7.94 0.88 -0.01
CA LYS A 423 -7.51 0.61 1.37
C LYS A 423 -7.50 1.86 2.27
N LEU A 424 -7.19 3.03 1.72
CA LEU A 424 -7.11 4.28 2.49
C LEU A 424 -8.44 5.04 2.63
N SER A 425 -9.53 4.52 2.06
CA SER A 425 -10.88 4.94 2.49
C SER A 425 -11.26 4.34 3.85
N ALA A 426 -10.74 3.15 4.20
CA ALA A 426 -11.06 2.48 5.46
C ALA A 426 -10.73 3.32 6.72
N PRO A 427 -9.59 4.02 6.81
CA PRO A 427 -9.32 4.92 7.93
C PRO A 427 -10.34 6.05 8.09
N ILE A 428 -10.76 6.67 6.99
CA ILE A 428 -11.77 7.74 7.08
C ILE A 428 -13.09 7.15 7.57
N LEU A 429 -13.55 6.07 6.94
CA LEU A 429 -14.77 5.38 7.33
C LEU A 429 -14.73 4.90 8.78
N ALA A 430 -13.61 4.34 9.25
CA ALA A 430 -13.44 3.88 10.62
C ALA A 430 -13.55 5.02 11.63
N ARG A 431 -13.00 6.21 11.32
CA ARG A 431 -13.09 7.39 12.17
C ARG A 431 -14.55 7.86 12.33
N PHE A 432 -15.26 8.03 11.21
CA PHE A 432 -16.66 8.46 11.23
C PHE A 432 -17.59 7.42 11.87
N TYR A 433 -17.35 6.13 11.59
CA TYR A 433 -18.09 5.04 12.24
C TYR A 433 -17.87 5.03 13.76
N SER A 434 -16.63 5.21 14.22
CA SER A 434 -16.33 5.30 15.66
C SER A 434 -17.12 6.41 16.33
N GLN A 435 -17.16 7.61 15.72
CA GLN A 435 -17.88 8.76 16.26
C GLN A 435 -19.39 8.50 16.36
N ALA A 436 -19.98 7.89 15.33
CA ALA A 436 -21.40 7.54 15.34
C ALA A 436 -21.74 6.49 16.42
N VAL A 437 -20.93 5.43 16.54
CA VAL A 437 -21.15 4.38 17.54
C VAL A 437 -20.97 4.87 18.97
N ASP A 438 -20.05 5.80 19.18
CA ASP A 438 -19.80 6.40 20.50
C ASP A 438 -20.77 7.52 20.86
N GLY A 439 -21.67 7.89 19.94
CA GLY A 439 -22.64 8.98 20.12
C GLY A 439 -22.00 10.37 20.07
N GLU A 440 -20.77 10.48 19.56
CA GLU A 440 -20.06 11.74 19.32
C GLU A 440 -20.57 12.44 18.05
N SER A 441 -21.17 11.69 17.12
CA SER A 441 -21.85 12.17 15.92
C SER A 441 -23.06 11.30 15.57
N THR A 442 -23.79 11.63 14.50
CA THR A 442 -24.89 10.81 13.98
C THR A 442 -24.40 9.82 12.92
N PHE A 443 -25.20 8.79 12.65
CA PHE A 443 -24.93 7.90 11.52
C PHE A 443 -25.05 8.60 10.15
N ASP A 444 -25.73 9.74 10.07
CA ASP A 444 -25.81 10.55 8.84
C ASP A 444 -24.41 11.01 8.39
N GLU A 445 -23.56 11.43 9.33
CA GLU A 445 -22.16 11.80 9.06
C GLU A 445 -21.35 10.62 8.50
N PHE A 446 -21.60 9.41 9.01
CA PHE A 446 -20.96 8.19 8.48
C PHE A 446 -21.47 7.83 7.08
N ILE A 447 -22.77 7.96 6.84
CA ILE A 447 -23.38 7.71 5.52
C ILE A 447 -22.83 8.69 4.49
N ASP A 448 -22.77 9.97 4.83
CA ASP A 448 -22.25 11.01 3.96
C ASP A 448 -20.76 10.87 3.73
N CYS A 449 -20.00 10.43 4.74
CA CYS A 449 -18.61 10.02 4.56
C CYS A 449 -18.46 8.84 3.57
N ALA A 450 -19.33 7.83 3.66
CA ALA A 450 -19.31 6.69 2.72
C ALA A 450 -19.62 7.11 1.29
N LYS A 451 -20.61 7.98 1.10
CA LYS A 451 -20.94 8.63 -0.17
C LYS A 451 -19.77 9.44 -0.71
N ALA A 452 -19.16 10.29 0.11
CA ALA A 452 -18.02 11.12 -0.29
C ALA A 452 -16.80 10.28 -0.68
N CYS A 453 -16.45 9.26 0.11
CA CYS A 453 -15.35 8.34 -0.20
C CYS A 453 -15.58 7.59 -1.52
N ALA A 454 -16.79 7.07 -1.74
CA ALA A 454 -17.13 6.38 -2.97
C ALA A 454 -17.10 7.32 -4.18
N ALA A 455 -17.71 8.50 -4.07
CA ALA A 455 -17.71 9.52 -5.12
C ALA A 455 -16.28 9.91 -5.50
N PHE A 456 -15.47 10.35 -4.54
CA PHE A 456 -14.09 10.78 -4.77
C PHE A 456 -13.25 9.65 -5.39
N PHE A 457 -13.32 8.43 -4.82
CA PHE A 457 -12.57 7.29 -5.33
C PHE A 457 -12.97 6.93 -6.77
N THR A 458 -14.27 6.88 -7.08
CA THR A 458 -14.76 6.59 -8.42
C THR A 458 -14.33 7.70 -9.39
N LEU A 459 -14.54 8.97 -9.05
CA LEU A 459 -14.17 10.11 -9.88
C LEU A 459 -12.67 10.11 -10.19
N TRP A 460 -11.83 9.99 -9.15
CA TRP A 460 -10.37 9.96 -9.30
C TRP A 460 -9.91 8.78 -10.15
N ARG A 461 -10.25 7.55 -9.77
CA ARG A 461 -9.73 6.35 -10.45
C ARG A 461 -10.22 6.24 -11.88
N SER A 462 -11.41 6.76 -12.16
CA SER A 462 -11.97 6.76 -13.50
C SER A 462 -11.33 7.82 -14.40
N ALA A 463 -10.52 8.73 -13.88
CA ALA A 463 -9.85 9.79 -14.67
C ALA A 463 -8.32 9.80 -14.50
N ASN A 464 -7.78 9.01 -13.57
CA ASN A 464 -6.36 9.00 -13.22
C ASN A 464 -5.87 7.59 -12.86
N SER A 465 -4.55 7.41 -12.89
CA SER A 465 -3.90 6.23 -12.33
C SER A 465 -4.03 6.16 -10.80
N THR A 466 -3.61 5.05 -10.21
CA THR A 466 -3.54 4.88 -8.75
C THR A 466 -2.47 5.76 -8.11
N SER A 467 -1.53 6.30 -8.88
CA SER A 467 -0.42 7.10 -8.40
C SER A 467 -0.90 8.36 -7.70
N GLY A 468 -0.41 8.59 -6.47
CA GLY A 468 -0.73 9.78 -5.69
C GLY A 468 -2.09 9.74 -4.97
N LEU A 469 -2.97 8.78 -5.26
CA LEU A 469 -4.25 8.65 -4.57
C LEU A 469 -4.06 8.43 -3.06
N ASP A 470 -3.14 7.53 -2.71
CA ASP A 470 -2.85 7.21 -1.31
C ASP A 470 -2.32 8.41 -0.52
N ASP A 471 -1.59 9.30 -1.18
CA ASP A 471 -0.99 10.48 -0.57
C ASP A 471 -2.07 11.51 -0.18
N ILE A 472 -3.14 11.64 -0.97
CA ILE A 472 -4.27 12.54 -0.70
C ILE A 472 -4.95 12.17 0.62
N TYR A 473 -5.25 10.88 0.84
CA TYR A 473 -5.83 10.43 2.11
C TYR A 473 -4.88 10.69 3.28
N ARG A 474 -3.57 10.49 3.11
CA ARG A 474 -2.58 10.72 4.18
C ARG A 474 -2.45 12.19 4.54
N LYS A 475 -2.45 13.07 3.54
CA LYS A 475 -2.40 14.53 3.73
C LYS A 475 -3.63 15.06 4.46
N TYR A 476 -4.81 14.50 4.18
CA TYR A 476 -6.04 14.79 4.95
C TYR A 476 -5.86 14.50 6.45
N PHE A 477 -5.34 13.32 6.81
CA PHE A 477 -5.09 13.00 8.22
C PHE A 477 -4.00 13.87 8.86
N LYS A 478 -2.99 14.27 8.09
CA LYS A 478 -1.86 15.08 8.58
C LYS A 478 -2.14 16.58 8.63
N GLY A 479 -3.12 17.08 7.87
CA GLY A 479 -3.34 18.51 7.71
C GLY A 479 -2.19 19.19 6.95
N SER A 480 -1.65 18.51 5.94
CA SER A 480 -0.40 18.92 5.29
C SER A 480 -0.51 18.90 3.76
N ASP A 481 -1.70 19.20 3.22
CA ASP A 481 -1.86 19.32 1.78
C ASP A 481 -1.50 20.74 1.32
N ALA A 482 -0.37 20.90 0.62
CA ALA A 482 0.01 22.21 0.08
C ALA A 482 -0.93 22.70 -1.04
N ARG A 483 -1.77 21.82 -1.62
CA ARG A 483 -2.72 22.17 -2.69
C ARG A 483 -3.97 22.84 -2.15
N VAL A 484 -4.39 22.48 -0.93
CA VAL A 484 -5.66 22.86 -0.33
C VAL A 484 -5.44 23.07 1.15
N ALA A 485 -5.87 24.22 1.69
CA ALA A 485 -5.82 24.45 3.14
C ALA A 485 -6.67 23.38 3.85
N VAL A 486 -6.03 22.54 4.65
CA VAL A 486 -6.68 21.43 5.36
C VAL A 486 -6.05 21.25 6.74
N ASP A 487 -6.89 21.17 7.76
CA ASP A 487 -6.47 20.88 9.12
C ASP A 487 -6.20 19.38 9.32
N ALA A 488 -5.53 19.03 10.41
CA ALA A 488 -5.14 17.65 10.66
C ALA A 488 -6.32 16.80 11.17
N HIS A 489 -6.90 15.92 10.36
CA HIS A 489 -8.05 15.10 10.77
C HIS A 489 -7.69 13.78 11.49
N ASN A 490 -6.75 13.83 12.44
CA ASN A 490 -6.35 12.70 13.30
C ASN A 490 -6.68 12.95 14.78
N TRP A 491 -6.83 11.92 15.61
CA TRP A 491 -7.30 12.07 17.01
C TRP A 491 -6.34 12.86 17.91
N LYS A 492 -5.04 12.84 17.63
CA LYS A 492 -3.99 13.52 18.41
C LYS A 492 -3.91 15.02 18.08
N GLY A 493 -4.07 15.39 16.81
CA GLY A 493 -4.04 16.77 16.32
C GLY A 493 -5.40 17.46 16.34
N HIS A 494 -6.50 16.71 16.15
CA HIS A 494 -7.87 17.21 16.14
C HIS A 494 -8.80 16.25 16.89
N PRO A 495 -8.96 16.45 18.22
CA PRO A 495 -9.73 15.56 19.08
C PRO A 495 -11.24 15.70 18.87
N MET A 496 -11.71 16.79 18.24
CA MET A 496 -13.14 16.99 17.97
C MET A 496 -13.66 16.02 16.89
N PRO A 497 -14.97 15.70 16.92
CA PRO A 497 -15.62 14.93 15.87
C PRO A 497 -15.32 15.48 14.48
N ALA A 498 -15.21 14.60 13.48
CA ALA A 498 -14.96 15.01 12.11
C ALA A 498 -16.29 15.27 11.43
N MET A 499 -16.35 16.30 10.60
CA MET A 499 -17.54 16.64 9.84
C MET A 499 -17.40 16.14 8.41
N SER A 500 -18.43 15.49 7.88
CA SER A 500 -18.45 14.99 6.51
C SER A 500 -18.36 16.14 5.50
N GLN A 501 -18.85 17.33 5.87
CA GLN A 501 -18.74 18.53 5.04
C GLN A 501 -17.28 18.93 4.77
N ASP A 502 -16.41 18.87 5.78
CA ASP A 502 -14.99 19.21 5.62
C ASP A 502 -14.31 18.21 4.67
N LEU A 503 -14.66 16.94 4.80
CA LEU A 503 -14.17 15.88 3.92
C LEU A 503 -14.65 16.08 2.47
N LYS A 504 -15.93 16.36 2.28
CA LYS A 504 -16.55 16.63 0.97
C LYS A 504 -15.85 17.81 0.29
N GLN A 505 -15.67 18.91 1.03
CA GLN A 505 -15.00 20.10 0.54
C GLN A 505 -13.54 19.81 0.14
N TYR A 506 -12.78 19.13 1.01
CA TYR A 506 -11.41 18.73 0.70
C TYR A 506 -11.33 17.87 -0.57
N PHE A 507 -12.22 16.90 -0.73
CA PHE A 507 -12.26 16.09 -1.95
C PHE A 507 -12.64 16.89 -3.20
N LEU A 508 -13.59 17.82 -3.11
CA LEU A 508 -13.92 18.72 -4.22
C LEU A 508 -12.72 19.59 -4.61
N ASP A 509 -12.02 20.18 -3.65
CA ASP A 509 -10.85 21.01 -3.91
C ASP A 509 -9.72 20.23 -4.58
N VAL A 510 -9.50 18.98 -4.14
CA VAL A 510 -8.54 18.08 -4.78
C VAL A 510 -8.94 17.71 -6.22
N LEU A 511 -10.23 17.50 -6.49
CA LEU A 511 -10.73 17.23 -7.84
C LEU A 511 -10.64 18.47 -8.74
N ASN A 512 -10.86 19.66 -8.18
CA ASN A 512 -10.72 20.96 -8.84
C ASN A 512 -9.26 21.24 -9.22
N ASP A 513 -8.32 21.05 -8.29
CA ASP A 513 -6.86 21.14 -8.55
C ASP A 513 -6.42 20.22 -9.69
N ARG A 514 -7.07 19.06 -9.82
CA ARG A 514 -6.83 18.11 -10.91
C ARG A 514 -7.58 18.39 -12.20
N GLY A 515 -8.49 19.35 -12.23
CA GLY A 515 -9.29 19.69 -13.40
C GLY A 515 -10.29 18.60 -13.81
N ILE A 516 -10.75 17.77 -12.86
CA ILE A 516 -11.72 16.68 -13.11
C ILE A 516 -13.01 16.82 -12.30
N ALA A 517 -13.22 17.98 -11.67
CA ALA A 517 -14.45 18.32 -10.97
C ALA A 517 -15.58 18.80 -11.90
N GLU A 518 -15.30 19.00 -13.19
CA GLU A 518 -16.29 19.34 -14.21
C GLU A 518 -16.72 18.12 -15.03
N LYS A 519 -18.02 18.05 -15.37
CA LYS A 519 -18.66 16.91 -16.05
C LYS A 519 -17.92 16.51 -17.33
N GLU A 520 -17.75 17.45 -18.27
CA GLU A 520 -17.11 17.17 -19.56
C GLU A 520 -15.65 16.79 -19.40
N ALA A 521 -14.91 17.49 -18.53
CA ALA A 521 -13.51 17.18 -18.26
C ALA A 521 -13.32 15.76 -17.73
N TRP A 522 -14.18 15.34 -16.79
CA TRP A 522 -14.18 13.96 -16.27
C TRP A 522 -14.60 12.93 -17.32
N ILE A 523 -15.66 13.19 -18.09
CA ILE A 523 -16.11 12.28 -19.15
C ILE A 523 -14.97 12.03 -20.14
N THR A 524 -14.32 13.09 -20.62
CA THR A 524 -13.18 12.99 -21.53
C THR A 524 -12.01 12.23 -20.91
N ALA A 525 -11.62 12.57 -19.68
CA ALA A 525 -10.54 11.85 -19.00
C ALA A 525 -10.88 10.35 -18.84
N SER A 526 -12.15 10.04 -18.54
CA SER A 526 -12.58 8.67 -18.30
C SER A 526 -12.59 7.75 -19.50
N GLU A 527 -12.53 8.27 -20.72
CA GLU A 527 -12.36 7.45 -21.93
C GLU A 527 -11.10 6.58 -21.86
N ARG A 528 -10.03 7.09 -21.25
CA ARG A 528 -8.77 6.37 -21.15
C ARG A 528 -8.68 5.44 -19.94
N PHE A 529 -9.33 5.79 -18.83
CA PHE A 529 -9.09 5.12 -17.55
C PHE A 529 -10.24 4.19 -17.13
N LEU A 530 -11.50 4.51 -17.43
CA LEU A 530 -12.67 3.69 -17.07
C LEU A 530 -12.89 2.56 -18.08
N LEU A 531 -11.90 1.67 -18.17
CA LEU A 531 -11.92 0.49 -19.04
C LEU A 531 -12.10 -0.77 -18.19
N TYR A 532 -12.86 -1.74 -18.69
CA TYR A 532 -13.03 -3.03 -18.01
C TYR A 532 -11.71 -3.75 -17.72
N SER A 533 -10.76 -3.68 -18.66
CA SER A 533 -9.43 -4.32 -18.56
C SER A 533 -8.65 -3.89 -17.33
N GLU A 534 -8.79 -2.62 -16.93
CA GLU A 534 -8.02 -2.01 -15.84
C GLU A 534 -8.85 -1.80 -14.56
N LEU A 535 -10.16 -1.51 -14.72
CA LEU A 535 -11.03 -0.98 -13.68
C LEU A 535 -12.37 -1.73 -13.56
N LYS A 536 -12.34 -3.05 -13.71
CA LYS A 536 -13.52 -3.93 -13.63
C LYS A 536 -14.51 -3.59 -12.50
N THR A 537 -14.05 -3.43 -11.26
CA THR A 537 -14.93 -3.13 -10.12
C THR A 537 -15.58 -1.74 -10.25
N ASN A 538 -14.85 -0.73 -10.74
CA ASN A 538 -15.40 0.60 -10.98
C ASN A 538 -16.39 0.59 -12.13
N CYS A 539 -16.11 -0.12 -13.23
CA CYS A 539 -17.06 -0.30 -14.32
C CYS A 539 -18.36 -0.94 -13.82
N ARG A 540 -18.26 -1.95 -12.93
CA ARG A 540 -19.43 -2.54 -12.28
C ARG A 540 -20.25 -1.51 -11.51
N PHE A 541 -19.59 -0.72 -10.67
CA PHE A 541 -20.25 0.29 -9.85
C PHE A 541 -20.91 1.39 -10.70
N VAL A 542 -20.24 1.84 -11.77
CA VAL A 542 -20.81 2.77 -12.75
C VAL A 542 -22.05 2.20 -13.45
N LEU A 543 -22.07 0.90 -13.79
CA LEU A 543 -23.26 0.24 -14.31
C LEU A 543 -24.40 0.16 -13.28
N PHE A 544 -24.08 -0.03 -12.00
CA PHE A 544 -25.06 0.02 -10.92
C PHE A 544 -25.70 1.41 -10.80
N LEU A 545 -24.87 2.47 -10.84
CA LEU A 545 -25.33 3.87 -10.80
C LEU A 545 -26.21 4.19 -12.01
N ALA A 546 -25.72 3.89 -13.21
CA ALA A 546 -26.43 4.22 -14.44
C ALA A 546 -27.68 3.35 -14.68
N GLY A 547 -27.79 2.18 -14.05
CA GLY A 547 -28.96 1.31 -14.16
C GLY A 547 -30.02 1.53 -13.07
N HIS A 548 -29.70 2.25 -12.00
CA HIS A 548 -30.62 2.45 -10.89
C HIS A 548 -31.76 3.41 -11.26
N ASP A 549 -32.99 2.97 -11.02
CA ASP A 549 -34.23 3.69 -11.34
C ASP A 549 -34.27 4.18 -12.80
N ARG A 550 -33.83 3.30 -13.72
CA ARG A 550 -33.89 3.50 -15.16
C ARG A 550 -34.79 2.49 -15.86
N VAL A 551 -35.20 2.86 -17.06
CA VAL A 551 -35.96 2.03 -18.01
C VAL A 551 -35.34 2.15 -19.41
N ALA A 552 -35.71 1.28 -20.34
CA ALA A 552 -35.29 1.39 -21.73
C ALA A 552 -35.86 2.67 -22.37
N ASP A 553 -35.08 3.34 -23.24
CA ASP A 553 -35.55 4.48 -24.03
C ASP A 553 -36.30 3.97 -25.27
N ASP A 554 -37.61 4.23 -25.33
CA ASP A 554 -38.49 3.80 -26.43
C ASP A 554 -38.13 4.44 -27.78
N THR A 555 -37.41 5.56 -27.77
CA THR A 555 -37.02 6.31 -28.98
C THR A 555 -35.58 6.02 -29.43
N LYS A 556 -34.72 5.55 -28.51
CA LYS A 556 -33.30 5.27 -28.77
C LYS A 556 -32.92 3.87 -28.27
N PRO A 557 -33.17 2.82 -29.08
CA PRO A 557 -32.84 1.45 -28.71
C PRO A 557 -31.39 1.29 -28.23
N GLY A 558 -31.20 0.59 -27.12
CA GLY A 558 -29.90 0.39 -26.46
C GLY A 558 -29.60 1.40 -25.35
N LEU A 559 -30.34 2.51 -25.27
CA LEU A 559 -30.17 3.55 -24.25
C LEU A 559 -31.23 3.46 -23.15
N THR A 560 -31.02 4.27 -22.11
CA THR A 560 -31.91 4.36 -20.94
C THR A 560 -32.58 5.72 -20.84
N ASP A 561 -33.75 5.76 -20.20
CA ASP A 561 -34.44 6.97 -19.75
C ASP A 561 -34.68 6.94 -18.23
N VAL A 562 -35.05 8.07 -17.64
CA VAL A 562 -35.41 8.23 -16.23
C VAL A 562 -36.64 7.37 -15.91
N GLY A 563 -36.46 6.40 -15.02
CA GLY A 563 -37.55 5.61 -14.46
C GLY A 563 -38.14 6.26 -13.22
N THR A 564 -39.30 5.77 -12.79
CA THR A 564 -39.84 6.09 -11.47
C THR A 564 -39.06 5.36 -10.39
N LYS A 565 -38.98 5.92 -9.18
CA LYS A 565 -38.33 5.27 -8.02
C LYS A 565 -38.79 3.82 -7.86
N GLY A 566 -37.83 2.90 -7.79
CA GLY A 566 -38.08 1.46 -7.68
C GLY A 566 -38.25 0.74 -9.02
N SER A 567 -38.12 1.39 -10.17
CA SER A 567 -38.19 0.71 -11.49
C SER A 567 -37.05 -0.30 -11.68
N CYS A 568 -35.87 0.00 -11.12
CA CYS A 568 -34.73 -0.90 -11.08
C CYS A 568 -33.86 -0.58 -9.85
N THR A 569 -34.01 -1.37 -8.78
CA THR A 569 -33.29 -1.15 -7.52
C THR A 569 -31.92 -1.84 -7.55
N LEU A 570 -30.85 -1.11 -7.90
CA LEU A 570 -29.49 -1.66 -7.93
C LEU A 570 -28.61 -1.19 -6.77
N LEU A 571 -28.86 0.01 -6.22
CA LEU A 571 -28.03 0.62 -5.18
C LEU A 571 -28.29 0.06 -3.77
N GLU A 572 -28.34 -1.26 -3.62
CA GLU A 572 -28.43 -1.95 -2.33
C GLU A 572 -27.37 -3.07 -2.22
N LEU A 573 -26.83 -3.28 -1.01
CA LEU A 573 -25.76 -4.25 -0.76
C LEU A 573 -26.13 -5.68 -1.20
N SER A 574 -27.38 -6.09 -1.00
CA SER A 574 -27.90 -7.39 -1.42
C SER A 574 -27.64 -7.65 -2.91
N TRP A 575 -27.91 -6.66 -3.77
CA TRP A 575 -27.68 -6.75 -5.22
C TRP A 575 -26.20 -6.69 -5.57
N TRP A 576 -25.41 -5.88 -4.87
CA TRP A 576 -23.95 -5.87 -5.05
C TRP A 576 -23.31 -7.23 -4.71
N MET A 577 -23.86 -7.97 -3.75
CA MET A 577 -23.36 -9.29 -3.35
C MET A 577 -23.99 -10.44 -4.17
N ALA A 578 -25.15 -10.22 -4.78
CA ALA A 578 -25.90 -11.24 -5.52
C ALA A 578 -25.11 -11.78 -6.71
N LYS A 579 -25.15 -13.10 -6.89
CA LYS A 579 -24.55 -13.80 -8.05
C LYS A 579 -25.10 -13.30 -9.39
N ASP A 580 -26.33 -12.79 -9.38
CA ASP A 580 -27.04 -12.29 -10.56
C ASP A 580 -26.43 -11.01 -11.11
N TYR A 581 -25.81 -10.19 -10.27
CA TYR A 581 -25.19 -8.92 -10.67
C TYR A 581 -23.66 -8.94 -10.50
N LYS A 582 -23.07 -10.07 -10.12
CA LYS A 582 -21.64 -10.18 -9.76
C LYS A 582 -20.70 -10.19 -10.96
N SER A 583 -21.18 -10.60 -12.14
CA SER A 583 -20.37 -10.60 -13.36
C SER A 583 -20.77 -9.50 -14.33
N ILE A 584 -19.79 -9.07 -15.12
CA ILE A 584 -19.97 -8.13 -16.23
C ILE A 584 -19.82 -8.93 -17.51
N GLU A 585 -20.76 -8.77 -18.42
CA GLU A 585 -20.71 -9.31 -19.78
C GLU A 585 -20.24 -8.22 -20.75
N HIS A 586 -19.45 -8.64 -21.73
CA HIS A 586 -19.11 -7.83 -22.90
C HIS A 586 -20.11 -8.17 -24.00
N ILE A 587 -20.96 -7.22 -24.38
CA ILE A 587 -22.02 -7.49 -25.36
C ILE A 587 -21.39 -7.89 -26.69
N ALA A 588 -20.57 -7.01 -27.29
CA ALA A 588 -19.57 -7.44 -28.26
C ALA A 588 -18.40 -8.09 -27.50
N PRO A 589 -18.07 -9.37 -27.75
CA PRO A 589 -17.12 -10.12 -26.94
C PRO A 589 -15.69 -9.63 -27.10
N GLN A 590 -14.81 -9.92 -26.13
CA GLN A 590 -13.38 -9.57 -26.24
C GLN A 590 -12.64 -10.40 -27.28
N ASN A 591 -13.01 -11.68 -27.39
CA ASN A 591 -12.35 -12.65 -28.26
C ASN A 591 -13.40 -13.29 -29.19
N PRO A 592 -13.96 -12.53 -30.15
CA PRO A 592 -14.92 -13.10 -31.09
C PRO A 592 -14.29 -14.24 -31.91
N ALA A 593 -15.13 -15.12 -32.47
CA ALA A 593 -14.66 -16.16 -33.38
C ALA A 593 -13.97 -15.56 -34.62
N GLU A 594 -13.02 -16.27 -35.24
CA GLU A 594 -12.27 -15.79 -36.43
C GLU A 594 -13.17 -15.26 -37.56
N ARG A 595 -14.37 -15.84 -37.70
CA ARG A 595 -15.40 -15.38 -38.63
C ARG A 595 -16.62 -14.91 -37.84
N HIS A 596 -16.60 -13.63 -37.45
CA HIS A 596 -17.68 -13.00 -36.70
C HIS A 596 -18.38 -11.90 -37.50
N THR A 597 -19.57 -11.48 -37.04
CA THR A 597 -20.35 -10.40 -37.67
C THR A 597 -20.34 -9.09 -36.88
N TRP A 598 -19.68 -9.05 -35.72
CA TRP A 598 -19.47 -7.82 -34.96
C TRP A 598 -18.75 -6.74 -35.77
N ASP A 599 -19.15 -5.48 -35.58
CA ASP A 599 -18.53 -4.31 -36.20
C ASP A 599 -17.03 -4.25 -35.88
N PRO A 600 -16.13 -4.32 -36.89
CA PRO A 600 -14.69 -4.29 -36.69
C PRO A 600 -14.20 -3.04 -35.95
N ASN A 601 -14.91 -1.91 -36.06
CA ASN A 601 -14.52 -0.65 -35.41
C ASN A 601 -14.59 -0.73 -33.88
N ILE A 602 -15.33 -1.70 -33.32
CA ILE A 602 -15.39 -1.94 -31.87
C ILE A 602 -14.01 -2.35 -31.33
N TYR A 603 -13.21 -3.04 -32.14
CA TYR A 603 -11.92 -3.59 -31.76
C TYR A 603 -10.75 -2.65 -32.09
N ALA A 604 -11.02 -1.53 -32.76
CA ALA A 604 -9.98 -0.61 -33.22
C ALA A 604 -9.41 0.27 -32.08
N ASN A 605 -10.23 0.70 -31.11
CA ASN A 605 -9.88 1.77 -30.15
C ASN A 605 -10.42 1.53 -28.72
N ASP A 606 -10.01 0.45 -28.04
CA ASP A 606 -10.43 0.07 -26.67
C ASP A 606 -11.96 0.06 -26.39
N LEU A 607 -12.78 0.27 -27.42
CA LEU A 607 -14.23 0.46 -27.32
C LEU A 607 -14.91 -0.81 -26.81
N VAL A 608 -14.33 -1.97 -27.12
CA VAL A 608 -14.72 -3.27 -26.55
C VAL A 608 -14.71 -3.27 -25.02
N HIS A 609 -13.85 -2.48 -24.36
CA HIS A 609 -13.73 -2.41 -22.91
C HIS A 609 -14.47 -1.23 -22.27
N GLN A 610 -15.09 -0.35 -23.07
CA GLN A 610 -15.85 0.80 -22.56
C GLN A 610 -17.18 0.36 -21.95
N VAL A 611 -17.64 1.08 -20.92
CA VAL A 611 -18.88 0.78 -20.19
C VAL A 611 -20.13 0.69 -21.07
N GLY A 612 -20.16 1.37 -22.23
CA GLY A 612 -21.26 1.24 -23.19
C GLY A 612 -21.35 -0.14 -23.85
N ASN A 613 -20.25 -0.92 -23.92
CA ASN A 613 -20.27 -2.30 -24.40
C ASN A 613 -20.51 -3.32 -23.26
N LEU A 614 -20.65 -2.83 -22.02
CA LEU A 614 -20.77 -3.69 -20.86
C LEU A 614 -22.24 -3.79 -20.41
N MET A 615 -22.55 -4.89 -19.74
CA MET A 615 -23.78 -5.05 -18.98
C MET A 615 -23.56 -5.96 -17.78
N LEU A 616 -24.42 -5.84 -16.77
CA LEU A 616 -24.46 -6.78 -15.66
C LEU A 616 -25.21 -8.04 -16.12
N LEU A 617 -24.65 -9.21 -15.83
CA LEU A 617 -25.25 -10.49 -16.21
C LEU A 617 -24.98 -11.55 -15.12
N PRO A 618 -25.90 -12.48 -14.85
CA PRO A 618 -25.67 -13.54 -13.88
C PRO A 618 -24.47 -14.42 -14.23
N ILE A 619 -23.63 -14.74 -13.24
CA ILE A 619 -22.42 -15.58 -13.44
C ILE A 619 -22.72 -16.86 -14.22
N GLU A 620 -23.82 -17.54 -13.86
CA GLU A 620 -24.18 -18.82 -14.47
C GLU A 620 -24.69 -18.69 -15.91
N VAL A 621 -25.20 -17.51 -16.31
CA VAL A 621 -25.62 -17.24 -17.70
C VAL A 621 -24.45 -16.73 -18.52
N ASN A 622 -23.62 -15.85 -17.95
CA ASN A 622 -22.50 -15.20 -18.62
C ASN A 622 -21.47 -16.21 -19.17
N LYS A 623 -21.21 -17.30 -18.45
CA LYS A 623 -20.37 -18.43 -18.91
C LYS A 623 -20.81 -19.04 -20.25
N PHE A 624 -22.09 -18.89 -20.61
CA PHE A 624 -22.64 -19.43 -21.85
C PHE A 624 -22.85 -18.37 -22.91
N ALA A 625 -23.05 -17.09 -22.56
CA ALA A 625 -23.13 -16.02 -23.56
C ALA A 625 -21.76 -15.83 -24.25
N ASP A 626 -20.68 -15.70 -23.47
CA ASP A 626 -19.28 -15.77 -23.88
C ASP A 626 -18.97 -15.08 -25.23
N ASN A 627 -18.33 -15.78 -26.19
CA ASN A 627 -17.86 -15.20 -27.45
C ASN A 627 -18.86 -15.34 -28.62
N LYS A 628 -20.15 -15.49 -28.32
CA LYS A 628 -21.20 -15.71 -29.32
C LYS A 628 -21.52 -14.47 -30.15
N GLU A 629 -22.20 -14.69 -31.27
CA GLU A 629 -22.80 -13.63 -32.11
C GLU A 629 -24.02 -12.97 -31.44
N TRP A 630 -24.38 -11.78 -31.92
CA TRP A 630 -25.47 -10.97 -31.36
C TRP A 630 -26.79 -11.73 -31.23
N ALA A 631 -27.24 -12.43 -32.28
CA ALA A 631 -28.53 -13.14 -32.26
C ALA A 631 -28.60 -14.22 -31.16
N GLU A 632 -27.49 -14.93 -30.94
CA GLU A 632 -27.42 -15.92 -29.87
C GLU A 632 -27.39 -15.25 -28.51
N LYS A 633 -26.56 -14.21 -28.32
CA LYS A 633 -26.50 -13.45 -27.07
C LYS A 633 -27.85 -12.82 -26.71
N PHE A 634 -28.55 -12.25 -27.69
CA PHE A 634 -29.88 -11.69 -27.55
C PHE A 634 -30.88 -12.72 -27.00
N LEU A 635 -30.77 -13.98 -27.42
CA LEU A 635 -31.58 -15.06 -26.86
C LEU A 635 -31.29 -15.21 -25.36
N TYR A 636 -30.03 -15.31 -24.93
CA TYR A 636 -29.70 -15.40 -23.50
C TYR A 636 -30.22 -14.19 -22.71
N TYR A 637 -30.04 -12.99 -23.26
CA TYR A 637 -30.49 -11.75 -22.63
C TYR A 637 -32.01 -11.68 -22.50
N SER A 638 -32.74 -12.13 -23.52
CA SER A 638 -34.22 -12.11 -23.53
C SER A 638 -34.79 -12.97 -22.41
N HIS A 639 -34.16 -14.11 -22.13
CA HIS A 639 -34.56 -14.98 -21.04
C HIS A 639 -34.28 -14.39 -19.66
N VAL A 640 -33.15 -13.71 -19.51
CA VAL A 640 -32.83 -13.01 -18.26
C VAL A 640 -33.73 -11.78 -18.06
N GLY A 641 -34.25 -11.18 -19.13
CA GLY A 641 -35.19 -10.06 -19.09
C GLY A 641 -36.68 -10.45 -19.08
N GLU A 642 -37.01 -11.74 -19.11
CA GLU A 642 -38.41 -12.19 -19.17
C GLU A 642 -39.06 -12.11 -17.78
N ARG A 643 -40.20 -11.41 -17.71
CA ARG A 643 -40.97 -11.21 -16.47
C ARG A 643 -41.98 -12.32 -16.23
N ASN A 644 -42.34 -13.10 -17.26
CA ASN A 644 -43.33 -14.16 -17.20
C ASN A 644 -42.69 -15.56 -17.18
N GLN A 645 -42.83 -16.27 -16.06
CA GLN A 645 -42.33 -17.62 -15.87
C GLN A 645 -42.83 -18.63 -16.94
N ALA A 646 -44.05 -18.45 -17.46
CA ALA A 646 -44.61 -19.32 -18.49
C ALA A 646 -43.90 -19.16 -19.85
N ASN A 647 -43.34 -17.97 -20.13
CA ASN A 647 -42.57 -17.74 -21.35
C ASN A 647 -41.18 -18.39 -21.25
N LEU A 648 -40.59 -18.44 -20.06
CA LEU A 648 -39.33 -19.15 -19.81
C LEU A 648 -39.42 -20.64 -20.16
N THR A 649 -40.57 -21.29 -19.99
CA THR A 649 -40.75 -22.71 -20.39
C THR A 649 -40.71 -22.97 -21.90
N ASN A 650 -40.77 -21.93 -22.75
CA ASN A 650 -40.62 -22.06 -24.19
C ASN A 650 -39.17 -21.91 -24.70
N LEU A 651 -38.21 -21.68 -23.80
CA LEU A 651 -36.74 -21.57 -24.01
C LEU A 651 -36.19 -22.46 -25.13
N GLY A 652 -36.44 -23.77 -25.03
CA GLY A 652 -35.88 -24.75 -25.96
C GLY A 652 -36.55 -24.70 -27.33
N LYS A 653 -37.84 -24.34 -27.40
CA LYS A 653 -38.59 -24.24 -28.66
C LYS A 653 -38.22 -22.98 -29.42
N ASP A 654 -37.93 -21.90 -28.72
CA ASP A 654 -37.51 -20.63 -29.33
C ASP A 654 -36.08 -20.75 -29.85
N ALA A 655 -35.17 -21.33 -29.05
CA ALA A 655 -33.81 -21.65 -29.51
C ALA A 655 -33.81 -22.60 -30.74
N GLN A 656 -34.62 -23.67 -30.71
CA GLN A 656 -34.73 -24.61 -31.83
C GLN A 656 -35.29 -23.99 -33.10
N ARG A 657 -36.34 -23.15 -32.99
CA ARG A 657 -36.90 -22.41 -34.13
C ARG A 657 -35.86 -21.51 -34.79
N GLU A 658 -34.88 -21.07 -34.02
CA GLU A 658 -33.83 -20.16 -34.46
C GLU A 658 -32.54 -20.87 -34.89
N GLY A 659 -32.51 -22.21 -34.89
CA GLY A 659 -31.33 -22.99 -35.23
C GLY A 659 -30.21 -22.93 -34.19
N ILE A 660 -30.49 -22.40 -32.99
CA ILE A 660 -29.53 -22.24 -31.90
C ILE A 660 -29.59 -23.49 -31.00
N VAL A 661 -28.48 -24.21 -30.91
CA VAL A 661 -28.40 -25.42 -30.08
C VAL A 661 -27.89 -25.06 -28.68
N LEU A 662 -28.81 -24.94 -27.72
CA LEU A 662 -28.48 -24.75 -26.31
C LEU A 662 -28.01 -26.08 -25.68
N SER A 663 -26.88 -26.04 -24.98
CA SER A 663 -26.44 -27.18 -24.17
C SER A 663 -27.37 -27.41 -22.97
N LYS A 664 -27.48 -28.66 -22.49
CA LYS A 664 -28.27 -28.98 -21.28
C LYS A 664 -27.89 -28.12 -20.07
N LYS A 665 -26.61 -27.77 -19.94
CA LYS A 665 -26.11 -26.90 -18.87
C LYS A 665 -26.60 -25.46 -19.04
N ALA A 666 -26.56 -24.92 -20.27
CA ALA A 666 -27.08 -23.59 -20.58
C ALA A 666 -28.59 -23.49 -20.33
N THR A 667 -29.38 -24.49 -20.75
CA THR A 667 -30.83 -24.52 -20.48
C THR A 667 -31.13 -24.53 -18.98
N ASN A 668 -30.39 -25.33 -18.20
CA ASN A 668 -30.53 -25.38 -16.74
C ASN A 668 -30.18 -24.03 -16.09
N ALA A 669 -29.11 -23.37 -16.54
CA ALA A 669 -28.72 -22.06 -16.04
C ALA A 669 -29.80 -20.99 -16.33
N LEU A 670 -30.32 -20.95 -17.56
CA LEU A 670 -31.38 -20.02 -17.96
C LEU A 670 -32.69 -20.27 -17.21
N SER A 671 -33.07 -21.53 -16.98
CA SER A 671 -34.30 -21.86 -16.24
C SER A 671 -34.28 -21.45 -14.77
N LYS A 672 -33.09 -21.19 -14.22
CA LYS A 672 -32.87 -20.77 -12.82
C LYS A 672 -32.50 -19.30 -12.71
N ALA A 673 -32.38 -18.58 -13.82
CA ALA A 673 -32.04 -17.17 -13.80
C ALA A 673 -33.23 -16.37 -13.27
N HIS A 674 -32.95 -15.40 -12.38
CA HIS A 674 -33.94 -14.43 -11.97
C HIS A 674 -34.04 -13.29 -12.99
N TYR A 675 -35.20 -12.64 -13.03
CA TYR A 675 -35.41 -11.44 -13.85
C TYR A 675 -34.42 -10.34 -13.47
N HIS A 676 -33.89 -9.63 -14.48
CA HIS A 676 -32.83 -8.65 -14.31
C HIS A 676 -33.14 -7.35 -15.08
N CYS A 677 -33.66 -6.33 -14.39
CA CYS A 677 -34.10 -5.07 -15.02
C CYS A 677 -33.04 -4.38 -15.88
N ALA A 678 -31.76 -4.44 -15.50
CA ALA A 678 -30.69 -3.76 -16.24
C ALA A 678 -30.43 -4.30 -17.67
N VAL A 679 -31.06 -5.41 -18.08
CA VAL A 679 -30.94 -5.96 -19.46
C VAL A 679 -31.92 -5.31 -20.44
N GLU A 680 -32.99 -4.69 -19.97
CA GLU A 680 -34.07 -4.17 -20.82
C GLU A 680 -33.61 -3.18 -21.89
N PRO A 681 -32.70 -2.23 -21.59
CA PRO A 681 -32.15 -1.34 -22.61
C PRO A 681 -31.49 -2.11 -23.76
N ILE A 682 -30.81 -3.22 -23.46
CA ILE A 682 -30.15 -4.05 -24.47
C ILE A 682 -31.18 -4.77 -25.35
N LEU A 683 -32.26 -5.26 -24.73
CA LEU A 683 -33.33 -5.95 -25.44
C LEU A 683 -34.08 -5.04 -26.41
N SER A 684 -34.18 -3.74 -26.10
CA SER A 684 -34.82 -2.77 -26.99
C SER A 684 -34.15 -2.65 -28.37
N VAL A 685 -32.86 -2.98 -28.50
CA VAL A 685 -32.13 -3.03 -29.79
C VAL A 685 -32.75 -4.05 -30.75
N GLY A 686 -33.37 -5.10 -30.20
CA GLY A 686 -34.00 -6.16 -30.96
C GLY A 686 -33.02 -7.14 -31.58
N LYS A 687 -33.54 -8.32 -31.90
CA LYS A 687 -32.75 -9.45 -32.40
C LYS A 687 -32.02 -9.16 -33.71
N THR A 688 -32.68 -8.44 -34.63
CA THR A 688 -32.09 -8.03 -35.92
C THR A 688 -31.40 -6.67 -35.85
N GLY A 689 -31.33 -6.05 -34.67
CA GLY A 689 -30.62 -4.81 -34.46
C GLY A 689 -29.12 -4.99 -34.58
N THR A 690 -28.40 -3.87 -34.70
CA THR A 690 -26.95 -3.87 -34.90
C THR A 690 -26.27 -3.23 -33.69
N TRP A 691 -25.47 -4.01 -32.98
CA TRP A 691 -24.61 -3.52 -31.91
C TRP A 691 -23.26 -3.09 -32.50
N ASN A 692 -23.07 -1.79 -32.67
CA ASN A 692 -21.96 -1.20 -33.43
C ASN A 692 -21.20 -0.11 -32.64
N ALA A 693 -20.09 0.37 -33.20
CA ALA A 693 -19.26 1.38 -32.55
C ALA A 693 -20.01 2.70 -32.22
N PRO A 694 -20.85 3.28 -33.12
CA PRO A 694 -21.65 4.45 -32.78
C PRO A 694 -22.58 4.27 -31.57
N LEU A 695 -23.31 3.14 -31.51
CA LEU A 695 -24.19 2.84 -30.38
C LEU A 695 -23.40 2.70 -29.07
N ILE A 696 -22.28 1.97 -29.09
CA ILE A 696 -21.43 1.81 -27.90
C ILE A 696 -20.89 3.16 -27.43
N THR A 697 -20.49 4.04 -28.36
CA THR A 697 -19.98 5.37 -28.03
C THR A 697 -21.06 6.22 -27.36
N GLN A 698 -22.26 6.25 -27.94
CA GLN A 698 -23.40 6.99 -27.39
C GLN A 698 -23.80 6.47 -26.00
N ARG A 699 -23.89 5.13 -25.86
CA ARG A 699 -24.22 4.48 -24.60
C ARG A 699 -23.14 4.69 -23.53
N THR A 700 -21.87 4.67 -23.93
CA THR A 700 -20.74 4.96 -23.03
C THR A 700 -20.86 6.35 -22.46
N ARG A 701 -21.15 7.35 -23.31
CA ARG A 701 -21.36 8.73 -22.86
C ARG A 701 -22.55 8.83 -21.91
N GLN A 702 -23.72 8.29 -22.27
CA GLN A 702 -24.90 8.35 -21.41
C GLN A 702 -24.65 7.71 -20.03
N ILE A 703 -24.04 6.52 -19.98
CA ILE A 703 -23.72 5.84 -18.71
C ILE A 703 -22.82 6.70 -17.83
N LYS A 704 -21.81 7.33 -18.42
CA LYS A 704 -20.89 8.23 -17.69
C LYS A 704 -21.61 9.48 -17.18
N GLU A 705 -22.48 10.09 -17.99
CA GLU A 705 -23.27 11.26 -17.59
C GLU A 705 -24.20 10.94 -16.41
N LEU A 706 -24.90 9.80 -16.44
CA LEU A 706 -25.79 9.36 -15.36
C LEU A 706 -25.03 9.04 -14.07
N ALA A 707 -23.88 8.37 -14.20
CA ALA A 707 -23.03 8.09 -13.06
C ALA A 707 -22.47 9.37 -12.44
N TRP A 708 -22.01 10.31 -13.27
CA TRP A 708 -21.53 11.64 -12.85
C TRP A 708 -22.57 12.38 -12.01
N GLU A 709 -23.79 12.50 -12.51
CA GLU A 709 -24.88 13.23 -11.85
C GLU A 709 -25.15 12.68 -10.44
N THR A 710 -25.07 11.37 -10.28
CA THR A 710 -25.25 10.73 -8.96
C THR A 710 -24.05 11.00 -8.05
N ILE A 711 -22.83 10.70 -8.50
CA ILE A 711 -21.65 10.75 -7.62
C ILE A 711 -21.20 12.17 -7.28
N ILE A 712 -21.36 13.15 -8.18
CA ILE A 712 -21.00 14.53 -7.87
C ILE A 712 -21.95 15.12 -6.83
N SER A 713 -23.24 14.73 -6.86
CA SER A 713 -24.22 15.19 -5.89
C SER A 713 -23.84 14.81 -4.47
N TRP A 714 -23.22 13.65 -4.27
CA TRP A 714 -22.74 13.17 -2.98
C TRP A 714 -21.59 13.99 -2.37
N LEU A 715 -20.90 14.79 -3.19
CA LEU A 715 -19.86 15.71 -2.74
C LEU A 715 -20.38 17.14 -2.56
N GLN A 716 -21.45 17.51 -3.27
CA GLN A 716 -22.02 18.85 -3.24
C GLN A 716 -23.18 19.00 -2.25
N SER A 717 -23.80 17.90 -1.84
CA SER A 717 -24.96 17.84 -0.93
C SER A 717 -24.62 18.15 0.51
#